data_AF-A0A1Q7WZQ5-F1
#
_entry.id   AF-A0A1Q7WZQ5-F1
#
_cell.length_a   1.000
_cell.length_b   1.000
_cell.length_c   1.000
_cell.angle_alpha   90.00
_cell.angle_beta   90.00
_cell.angle_gamma   90.00
#
_symmetry.space_group_name_H-M   'P 1'
#
loop_
_entity.id
_entity.type
_entity.pdbx_description
1 polymer ?
#
loop_
_entity_poly.entity_id
_entity_poly.type
_entity_poly.pdbx_seq_one_letter_code
_entity_poly.pdbx_strand_id
1 'polypeptide(L)'
;MSRVVPGSDEYVTEKYAFEIMRLLAKWSEALKFSPPALAAVAKFLDASIEASTLIPTQVRTLRTGNGIDVYRRWFSTNGVTGRERFLQEIQSYLAPLARLETAEFEIVGIKESAGLSPTVQIHIRYDLVGTRKDKGREERIGTWNTEWTRDESDAWRAIRWAATDETLSRAREPVFIDITSHALGQTESYGNQMLHGVDYWRTVLDEACGIDVYGNNGLAVGDFDGDGLDDLYVCQHAGLPNRLYHNRGDGTFDDVTEKAGVDVLDSTACALFADFENKGRQDLLVVCGSGPLLFLNQGNGKYSLKREAFQFVRPPQGTFTHAAIADYDGDGQLDIYFCLYSYYVGLDQYHYPAPYFDARNGPPNFLLHNEGNAMFLDRTETAGLNVDNDRYSFACAWGDYNSDGLPDLYVANDFGRNNLYRNNGGGEFTAVSAEAGVEDVGAGMSATWFDFDNDGKPDIYSAAMWSGAGIRVSEQARFHENDPENIRALYRQHARGNSLYRNQSNGKFKNIGNEAGVDMGRWAWCSDVWDFDHDGYSDLYIANGYISSPENSAGDKSDLSSFFWRQLVAKSSQNQMPSLRYEQGWNAINELIRSDNSWSGRERNVFYANNRDGTFSEVSGAVGLDFLEDCRAFALADLDHDGRLEVFLKNRNAPQLRILRNTMKDMGQSVAIRLRGQKSNRDAIGAVVTVEAEGYRQTKDLQAGSGFLSQHSKDLFFGVGKVQGTVRASIPWPSGLTQAFEHLPVNHRIEIQEGSDKLVANPFAISPPSFARPGESLKPELLPSSAETWLVEPLSAPEFSLPDLAGKTQELRSFRGAPLLLHFWAAVFPPCHEQLRLLQKYQPTFAAGGLRILGINVDDPGDAQMARTFAVKEALSFPNVPATQEVGGIYNIIYRYLFDRRRDLPIPTSLLLDKDGMIVKVYQGRAHPEGLLEDLRSFPRTQAERIQRALPFNGVLYQGAFQRNDFTYGVAMFQRGYLEQAAASFKQVIAAKPEDPEAYYNLGTLYLRKNDLRDARQYLDQTVKLRPDYPEAWNNLGMVAAQESHADEAIRNFKHSLSLRPSYAIALTNLGNVYRRQGDFDEAEKLLSRAMEITPDDPEINYSLGMLYALQNQLEKAARYLENAVTLRPDYADALNNLGVLFVRERRNSDAEERFKTCIRVAPNFDQAYLNLARLYVILEEKQKAKEVLLALLQQQPQHKVAQKELEMLQ
;
A
#
# COMPACT_ATOMS: atom_id res chain seq x y z
N MET A 1 -2.29 -6.31 -17.21
CA MET A 1 -2.51 -4.97 -17.78
C MET A 1 -1.15 -4.29 -17.93
N SER A 2 -0.94 -3.47 -18.96
CA SER A 2 0.26 -2.63 -19.07
C SER A 2 0.04 -1.32 -18.31
N ARG A 3 1.11 -0.78 -17.70
CA ARG A 3 1.06 0.51 -17.05
C ARG A 3 0.76 1.63 -18.06
N VAL A 4 -0.21 2.49 -17.74
CA VAL A 4 -0.54 3.66 -18.57
C VAL A 4 0.54 4.73 -18.42
N VAL A 5 1.22 5.04 -19.52
CA VAL A 5 2.30 6.03 -19.56
C VAL A 5 1.71 7.44 -19.33
N PRO A 6 2.33 8.30 -18.49
CA PRO A 6 1.88 9.68 -18.30
C PRO A 6 1.70 10.45 -19.62
N GLY A 7 0.54 11.09 -19.79
CA GLY A 7 0.16 11.84 -20.99
C GLY A 7 -0.17 11.01 -22.23
N SER A 8 -0.26 9.68 -22.11
CA SER A 8 -0.98 8.84 -23.08
C SER A 8 -2.50 8.83 -22.84
N ASP A 9 -2.92 9.42 -21.73
CA ASP A 9 -4.30 9.69 -21.33
C ASP A 9 -4.61 11.20 -21.37
N GLU A 10 -5.75 11.62 -20.84
CA GLU A 10 -6.21 13.01 -20.88
C GLU A 10 -5.37 14.01 -20.06
N TYR A 11 -4.39 13.53 -19.28
CA TYR A 11 -3.54 14.34 -18.40
C TYR A 11 -2.17 14.59 -19.03
N VAL A 12 -2.14 15.33 -20.14
CA VAL A 12 -0.90 15.61 -20.91
C VAL A 12 0.16 16.34 -20.08
N THR A 13 -0.24 17.23 -19.17
CA THR A 13 0.69 17.97 -18.31
C THR A 13 1.51 17.07 -17.39
N GLU A 14 1.01 15.88 -17.04
CA GLU A 14 1.79 14.92 -16.24
C GLU A 14 2.99 14.40 -17.03
N LYS A 15 2.89 14.21 -18.35
CA LYS A 15 4.07 13.91 -19.19
C LYS A 15 5.13 14.99 -19.04
N TYR A 16 4.73 16.25 -19.11
CA TYR A 16 5.65 17.39 -19.01
C TYR A 16 6.29 17.46 -17.62
N ALA A 17 5.51 17.23 -16.56
CA ALA A 17 6.03 17.12 -15.20
C ALA A 17 7.08 16.01 -15.08
N PHE A 18 6.83 14.81 -15.61
CA PHE A 18 7.80 13.70 -15.57
C PHE A 18 9.10 14.01 -16.33
N GLU A 19 9.02 14.63 -17.50
CA GLU A 19 10.20 15.02 -18.27
C GLU A 19 11.06 16.05 -17.55
N ILE A 20 10.43 17.04 -16.91
CA ILE A 20 11.12 18.11 -16.17
C ILE A 20 11.65 17.59 -14.82
N MET A 21 10.89 16.75 -14.10
CA MET A 21 11.37 16.07 -12.88
C MET A 21 12.62 15.24 -13.15
N ARG A 22 12.75 14.59 -14.32
CA ARG A 22 13.99 13.88 -14.70
C ARG A 22 15.19 14.82 -14.85
N LEU A 23 14.99 16.07 -15.27
CA LEU A 23 16.07 17.07 -15.34
C LEU A 23 16.46 17.54 -13.93
N LEU A 24 15.48 17.81 -13.08
CA LEU A 24 15.69 18.19 -11.69
C LEU A 24 16.36 17.06 -10.88
N ALA A 25 15.98 15.81 -11.09
CA ALA A 25 16.59 14.64 -10.45
C ALA A 25 18.08 14.49 -10.83
N LYS A 26 18.44 14.74 -12.10
CA LYS A 26 19.86 14.77 -12.52
C LYS A 26 20.64 15.88 -11.83
N TRP A 27 20.01 17.03 -11.59
CA TRP A 27 20.65 18.12 -10.84
C TRP A 27 20.76 17.78 -9.36
N SER A 28 19.74 17.19 -8.75
CA SER A 28 19.75 16.65 -7.39
C SER A 28 20.92 15.70 -7.16
N GLU A 29 21.09 14.68 -8.01
CA GLU A 29 22.20 13.73 -7.89
C GLU A 29 23.56 14.42 -8.01
N ALA A 30 23.70 15.37 -8.95
CA ALA A 30 24.92 16.13 -9.11
C ALA A 30 25.22 17.03 -7.88
N LEU A 31 24.18 17.62 -7.27
CA LEU A 31 24.29 18.43 -6.06
C LEU A 31 24.75 17.60 -4.86
N LYS A 32 24.16 16.42 -4.65
CA LYS A 32 24.55 15.48 -3.58
C LYS A 32 25.98 14.96 -3.78
N PHE A 33 26.41 14.79 -5.03
CA PHE A 33 27.78 14.39 -5.35
C PHE A 33 28.81 15.52 -5.12
N SER A 34 28.55 16.72 -5.64
CA SER A 34 29.45 17.87 -5.51
C SER A 34 28.72 19.21 -5.71
N PRO A 35 28.28 19.90 -4.64
CA PRO A 35 27.68 21.23 -4.76
C PRO A 35 28.72 22.24 -5.28
N PRO A 36 28.34 23.26 -6.08
CA PRO A 36 26.97 23.64 -6.47
C PRO A 36 26.46 22.99 -7.78
N ALA A 37 27.23 22.09 -8.40
CA ALA A 37 26.83 21.34 -9.61
C ALA A 37 26.29 22.16 -10.80
N LEU A 38 26.85 23.36 -11.06
CA LEU A 38 26.33 24.32 -12.05
C LEU A 38 26.18 23.74 -13.47
N ALA A 39 27.05 22.82 -13.87
CA ALA A 39 27.00 22.21 -15.19
C ALA A 39 25.73 21.35 -15.42
N ALA A 40 25.14 20.80 -14.36
CA ALA A 40 23.90 20.02 -14.48
C ALA A 40 22.69 20.94 -14.68
N VAL A 41 22.54 21.99 -13.87
CA VAL A 41 21.45 22.96 -14.00
C VAL A 41 21.54 23.77 -15.30
N ALA A 42 22.74 24.17 -15.72
CA ALA A 42 22.96 24.95 -16.95
C ALA A 42 22.42 24.26 -18.22
N LYS A 43 22.28 22.92 -18.23
CA LYS A 43 21.78 22.15 -19.38
C LYS A 43 20.32 22.45 -19.73
N PHE A 44 19.54 22.92 -18.75
CA PHE A 44 18.11 23.17 -18.94
C PHE A 44 17.71 24.61 -18.63
N LEU A 45 18.66 25.53 -18.43
CA LEU A 45 18.39 26.96 -18.37
C LEU A 45 18.51 27.57 -19.77
N ASP A 46 17.52 28.37 -20.16
CA ASP A 46 17.62 29.17 -21.37
C ASP A 46 18.70 30.25 -21.24
N ALA A 47 19.35 30.62 -22.36
CA ALA A 47 20.38 31.66 -22.36
C ALA A 47 19.82 33.02 -21.90
N SER A 48 18.55 33.30 -22.20
CA SER A 48 17.84 34.54 -21.91
C SER A 48 17.08 34.54 -20.58
N ILE A 49 17.23 33.50 -19.74
CA ILE A 49 16.43 33.31 -18.53
C ILE A 49 16.27 34.60 -17.69
N GLU A 50 15.03 34.87 -17.28
CA GLU A 50 14.68 35.89 -16.30
C GLU A 50 14.51 35.24 -14.94
N ALA A 51 15.45 35.46 -14.03
CA ALA A 51 15.38 34.91 -12.67
C ALA A 51 15.22 36.00 -11.62
N SER A 52 14.67 35.68 -10.45
CA SER A 52 14.80 36.52 -9.25
C SER A 52 16.23 36.42 -8.68
N THR A 53 16.68 37.44 -7.96
CA THR A 53 17.86 37.27 -7.08
C THR A 53 17.60 36.22 -6.00
N LEU A 54 18.64 35.43 -5.67
CA LEU A 54 18.62 34.47 -4.56
C LEU A 54 19.22 35.08 -3.28
N ILE A 55 19.35 36.42 -3.25
CA ILE A 55 19.71 37.19 -2.07
C ILE A 55 18.42 37.59 -1.36
N PRO A 56 18.22 37.20 -0.08
CA PRO A 56 17.01 37.54 0.65
C PRO A 56 16.94 39.05 0.89
N THR A 57 15.79 39.66 0.62
CA THR A 57 15.53 41.08 0.90
C THR A 57 15.02 41.32 2.31
N GLN A 58 14.39 40.32 2.91
CA GLN A 58 13.90 40.35 4.28
C GLN A 58 14.22 39.03 4.97
N VAL A 59 14.58 39.10 6.25
CA VAL A 59 14.78 37.95 7.13
C VAL A 59 14.04 38.20 8.44
N ARG A 60 13.23 37.23 8.88
CA ARG A 60 12.53 37.23 10.17
C ARG A 60 12.99 36.02 10.97
N THR A 61 13.42 36.21 12.20
CA THR A 61 13.64 35.11 13.13
C THR A 61 12.29 34.54 13.56
N LEU A 62 12.11 33.23 13.41
CA LEU A 62 10.93 32.51 13.90
C LEU A 62 11.20 31.89 15.27
N ARG A 63 12.35 31.22 15.40
CA ARG A 63 12.78 30.54 16.63
C ARG A 63 14.29 30.70 16.82
N THR A 64 14.74 30.84 18.06
CA THR A 64 16.17 30.85 18.44
C THR A 64 16.33 30.37 19.88
N GLY A 65 17.47 29.74 20.18
CA GLY A 65 17.79 29.18 21.49
C GLY A 65 18.05 27.69 21.42
N ASN A 66 18.54 27.12 22.52
CA ASN A 66 18.78 25.69 22.69
C ASN A 66 19.61 25.01 21.58
N GLY A 67 20.42 25.77 20.84
CA GLY A 67 21.23 25.23 19.74
C GLY A 67 20.53 25.09 18.38
N ILE A 68 19.26 25.51 18.26
CA ILE A 68 18.49 25.52 17.00
C ILE A 68 18.00 26.93 16.67
N ASP A 69 18.29 27.37 15.45
CA ASP A 69 17.92 28.70 14.96
C ASP A 69 17.10 28.56 13.67
N VAL A 70 15.91 29.17 13.63
CA VAL A 70 14.99 29.14 12.48
C VAL A 70 14.67 30.54 12.00
N TYR A 71 14.76 30.75 10.69
CA TYR A 71 14.53 32.02 10.03
C TYR A 71 13.60 31.85 8.83
N ARG A 72 12.67 32.78 8.65
CA ARG A 72 11.95 32.99 7.39
C ARG A 72 12.68 34.02 6.55
N ARG A 73 12.82 33.75 5.25
CA ARG A 73 13.46 34.64 4.29
C ARG A 73 12.54 34.88 3.11
N TRP A 74 12.55 36.09 2.58
CA TRP A 74 11.81 36.47 1.38
C TRP A 74 12.77 36.99 0.32
N PHE A 75 12.47 36.67 -0.94
CA PHE A 75 13.27 37.06 -2.09
C PHE A 75 12.52 38.12 -2.91
N SER A 76 13.27 39.01 -3.56
CA SER A 76 12.68 40.01 -4.44
C SER A 76 12.47 39.44 -5.84
N THR A 77 11.41 39.89 -6.50
CA THR A 77 11.18 39.65 -7.93
C THR A 77 12.11 40.44 -8.85
N ASN A 78 13.05 41.22 -8.31
CA ASN A 78 14.04 41.96 -9.09
C ASN A 78 14.87 41.00 -9.97
N GLY A 79 14.95 41.32 -11.27
CA GLY A 79 15.43 40.42 -12.31
C GLY A 79 16.96 40.31 -12.40
N VAL A 80 17.46 39.09 -12.24
CA VAL A 80 18.74 38.62 -12.78
C VAL A 80 18.48 38.07 -14.17
N THR A 81 18.88 38.83 -15.19
CA THR A 81 18.73 38.42 -16.60
C THR A 81 19.99 37.73 -17.10
N GLY A 82 19.81 36.56 -17.72
CA GLY A 82 20.85 35.81 -18.43
C GLY A 82 21.44 34.67 -17.60
N ARG A 83 21.62 33.52 -18.27
CA ARG A 83 22.02 32.25 -17.64
C ARG A 83 23.25 32.34 -16.75
N GLU A 84 24.33 32.94 -17.24
CA GLU A 84 25.61 32.96 -16.51
C GLU A 84 25.53 33.77 -15.20
N ARG A 85 24.72 34.83 -15.16
CA ARG A 85 24.50 35.60 -13.92
C ARG A 85 23.66 34.80 -12.93
N PHE A 86 22.63 34.12 -13.40
CA PHE A 86 21.81 33.29 -12.53
C PHE A 86 22.60 32.08 -11.96
N LEU A 87 23.50 31.49 -12.75
CA LEU A 87 24.41 30.45 -12.25
C LEU A 87 25.34 30.98 -11.12
N GLN A 88 25.78 32.24 -11.18
CA GLN A 88 26.56 32.87 -10.11
C GLN A 88 25.73 33.10 -8.83
N GLU A 89 24.43 33.43 -8.98
CA GLU A 89 23.49 33.52 -7.84
C GLU A 89 23.31 32.16 -7.17
N ILE A 90 23.07 31.08 -7.95
CA ILE A 90 22.95 29.71 -7.43
C ILE A 90 24.24 29.31 -6.68
N GLN A 91 25.41 29.59 -7.27
CA GLN A 91 26.69 29.34 -6.62
C GLN A 91 26.81 30.04 -5.26
N SER A 92 26.43 31.32 -5.19
CA SER A 92 26.50 32.13 -3.97
C SER A 92 25.50 31.65 -2.92
N TYR A 93 24.28 31.33 -3.35
CA TYR A 93 23.22 30.81 -2.50
C TYR A 93 23.63 29.48 -1.84
N LEU A 94 24.28 28.57 -2.58
CA LEU A 94 24.74 27.27 -2.08
C LEU A 94 26.11 27.31 -1.38
N ALA A 95 26.89 28.40 -1.51
CA ALA A 95 28.24 28.53 -0.98
C ALA A 95 28.43 28.19 0.53
N PRO A 96 27.43 28.39 1.42
CA PRO A 96 27.54 27.99 2.83
C PRO A 96 27.58 26.48 3.06
N LEU A 97 27.01 25.67 2.17
CA LEU A 97 26.88 24.22 2.31
C LEU A 97 28.14 23.54 1.76
N ALA A 98 28.86 22.81 2.61
CA ALA A 98 30.06 22.09 2.23
C ALA A 98 29.73 20.75 1.56
N ARG A 99 28.63 20.11 1.99
CA ARG A 99 28.07 18.88 1.42
C ARG A 99 26.55 18.99 1.48
N LEU A 100 25.87 18.54 0.44
CA LEU A 100 24.43 18.33 0.44
C LEU A 100 24.14 16.84 0.63
N GLU A 101 23.28 16.54 1.60
CA GLU A 101 22.76 15.20 1.87
C GLU A 101 21.41 15.03 1.19
N THR A 102 20.59 16.08 1.25
CA THR A 102 19.28 16.16 0.62
C THR A 102 19.29 17.29 -0.41
N ALA A 103 18.76 16.99 -1.60
CA ALA A 103 18.47 17.98 -2.61
C ALA A 103 17.22 17.54 -3.38
N GLU A 104 16.03 17.92 -2.91
CA GLU A 104 14.77 17.54 -3.55
C GLU A 104 14.09 18.71 -4.23
N PHE A 105 13.43 18.40 -5.34
CA PHE A 105 12.69 19.34 -6.16
C PHE A 105 11.42 18.66 -6.61
N GLU A 106 10.33 18.91 -5.90
CA GLU A 106 9.03 18.32 -6.18
C GLU A 106 8.15 19.33 -6.91
N ILE A 107 7.59 18.92 -8.05
CA ILE A 107 6.61 19.75 -8.76
C ILE A 107 5.26 19.60 -8.08
N VAL A 108 4.75 20.66 -7.45
CA VAL A 108 3.47 20.64 -6.74
C VAL A 108 2.33 21.25 -7.54
N GLY A 109 2.65 21.98 -8.61
CA GLY A 109 1.67 22.57 -9.51
C GLY A 109 2.22 22.71 -10.93
N ILE A 110 1.36 22.48 -11.93
CA ILE A 110 1.71 22.64 -13.34
C ILE A 110 0.52 23.19 -14.11
N LYS A 111 0.76 24.21 -14.95
CA LYS A 111 -0.26 24.81 -15.81
C LYS A 111 0.32 25.09 -17.19
N GLU A 112 -0.36 24.61 -18.22
CA GLU A 112 -0.01 24.91 -19.61
C GLU A 112 -0.54 26.28 -20.04
N SER A 113 0.30 27.04 -20.72
CA SER A 113 -0.04 28.32 -21.35
C SER A 113 -0.49 28.09 -22.80
N ALA A 114 -1.49 28.85 -23.26
CA ALA A 114 -1.95 28.76 -24.65
C ALA A 114 -0.89 29.29 -25.63
N GLY A 115 -0.44 28.46 -26.59
CA GLY A 115 0.59 28.81 -27.57
C GLY A 115 0.85 27.72 -28.61
N LEU A 116 1.69 28.02 -29.62
CA LEU A 116 2.09 27.06 -30.67
C LEU A 116 3.16 26.05 -30.21
N SER A 117 4.00 26.45 -29.25
CA SER A 117 4.94 25.55 -28.55
C SER A 117 4.44 25.35 -27.11
N PRO A 118 4.56 24.13 -26.54
CA PRO A 118 4.12 23.88 -25.18
C PRO A 118 4.98 24.69 -24.20
N THR A 119 4.33 25.64 -23.52
CA THR A 119 4.92 26.42 -22.44
C THR A 119 4.17 26.11 -21.16
N VAL A 120 4.88 25.82 -20.07
CA VAL A 120 4.29 25.44 -18.79
C VAL A 120 4.82 26.30 -17.64
N GLN A 121 3.91 26.71 -16.76
CA GLN A 121 4.21 27.31 -15.47
C GLN A 121 4.22 26.21 -14.41
N ILE A 122 5.28 26.17 -13.60
CA ILE A 122 5.57 25.08 -12.67
C ILE A 122 5.87 25.66 -11.30
N HIS A 123 5.17 25.16 -10.28
CA HIS A 123 5.43 25.42 -8.87
C HIS A 123 6.27 24.28 -8.33
N ILE A 124 7.48 24.58 -7.85
CA ILE A 124 8.44 23.59 -7.34
C ILE A 124 8.63 23.84 -5.85
N ARG A 125 8.36 22.85 -5.00
CA ARG A 125 8.85 22.82 -3.61
C ARG A 125 10.27 22.27 -3.63
N TYR A 126 11.20 22.91 -2.94
CA TYR A 126 12.55 22.39 -2.76
C TYR A 126 12.89 22.14 -1.30
N ASP A 127 13.77 21.16 -1.09
CA ASP A 127 14.33 20.81 0.20
C ASP A 127 15.84 20.59 0.05
N LEU A 128 16.64 21.37 0.77
CA LEU A 128 18.09 21.27 0.75
C LEU A 128 18.59 21.08 2.18
N VAL A 129 19.17 19.91 2.46
CA VAL A 129 19.80 19.61 3.76
C VAL A 129 21.27 19.35 3.54
N GLY A 130 22.12 19.95 4.36
CA GLY A 130 23.55 19.74 4.24
C GLY A 130 24.37 20.17 5.44
N THR A 131 25.60 19.67 5.49
CA THR A 131 26.60 20.12 6.46
C THR A 131 27.27 21.39 5.97
N ARG A 132 27.36 22.38 6.84
CA ARG A 132 28.07 23.63 6.60
C ARG A 132 29.57 23.49 6.86
N LYS A 133 30.34 24.50 6.44
CA LYS A 133 31.79 24.57 6.67
C LYS A 133 32.18 24.65 8.15
N ASP A 134 31.29 25.17 8.99
CA ASP A 134 31.43 25.23 10.45
C ASP A 134 30.97 23.94 11.14
N LYS A 135 30.66 22.88 10.39
CA LYS A 135 30.13 21.57 10.83
C LYS A 135 28.70 21.60 11.39
N GLY A 136 28.02 22.74 11.40
CA GLY A 136 26.58 22.77 11.68
C GLY A 136 25.77 22.12 10.55
N ARG A 137 24.56 21.66 10.86
CA ARG A 137 23.61 21.16 9.86
C ARG A 137 22.63 22.29 9.52
N GLU A 138 22.32 22.45 8.25
CA GLU A 138 21.40 23.46 7.75
C GLU A 138 20.42 22.83 6.79
N GLU A 139 19.15 23.19 6.96
CA GLU A 139 18.05 22.80 6.09
C GLU A 139 17.39 24.06 5.54
N ARG A 140 16.99 23.99 4.27
CA ARG A 140 16.29 25.06 3.56
C ARG A 140 15.11 24.48 2.80
N ILE A 141 13.93 24.95 3.14
CA ILE A 141 12.68 24.54 2.52
C ILE A 141 11.99 25.76 1.96
N GLY A 142 11.66 25.74 0.68
CA GLY A 142 11.03 26.88 0.02
C GLY A 142 10.31 26.49 -1.27
N THR A 143 9.83 27.50 -1.98
CA THR A 143 9.15 27.30 -3.27
C THR A 143 9.73 28.17 -4.37
N TRP A 144 9.69 27.65 -5.60
CA TRP A 144 10.05 28.35 -6.82
C TRP A 144 8.92 28.30 -7.83
N ASN A 145 8.63 29.44 -8.44
CA ASN A 145 7.72 29.56 -9.58
C ASN A 145 8.54 29.68 -10.85
N THR A 146 8.44 28.70 -11.72
CA THR A 146 9.26 28.59 -12.92
C THR A 146 8.41 28.52 -14.17
N GLU A 147 8.94 29.00 -15.29
CA GLU A 147 8.31 28.87 -16.60
C GLU A 147 9.25 28.16 -17.55
N TRP A 148 8.71 27.18 -18.28
CA TRP A 148 9.47 26.29 -19.14
C TRP A 148 8.86 26.26 -20.53
N THR A 149 9.70 26.21 -21.56
CA THR A 149 9.29 26.05 -22.95
C THR A 149 10.17 25.01 -23.63
N ARG A 150 9.73 24.50 -24.77
CA ARG A 150 10.54 23.60 -25.60
C ARG A 150 11.33 24.38 -26.64
N ASP A 151 12.63 24.09 -26.74
CA ASP A 151 13.48 24.64 -27.79
C ASP A 151 13.31 23.89 -29.13
N GLU A 152 14.05 24.32 -30.16
CA GLU A 152 14.01 23.72 -31.50
C GLU A 152 14.43 22.24 -31.52
N SER A 153 15.14 21.77 -30.49
CA SER A 153 15.54 20.36 -30.33
C SER A 153 14.51 19.54 -29.54
N ASP A 154 13.33 20.13 -29.27
CA ASP A 154 12.27 19.55 -28.46
C ASP A 154 12.70 19.31 -27.00
N ALA A 155 13.69 20.06 -26.50
CA ALA A 155 14.18 19.94 -25.13
C ALA A 155 13.61 21.04 -24.22
N TRP A 156 13.25 20.68 -22.99
CA TRP A 156 12.77 21.64 -21.99
C TRP A 156 13.86 22.64 -21.57
N ARG A 157 13.49 23.92 -21.55
CA ARG A 157 14.31 25.05 -21.07
C ARG A 157 13.51 25.92 -20.12
N ALA A 158 14.04 26.18 -18.94
CA ALA A 158 13.52 27.17 -18.02
C ALA A 158 13.86 28.57 -18.55
N ILE A 159 12.82 29.37 -18.81
CA ILE A 159 12.90 30.76 -19.29
C ILE A 159 12.62 31.76 -18.17
N ARG A 160 11.94 31.34 -17.10
CA ARG A 160 11.72 32.15 -15.90
C ARG A 160 11.95 31.35 -14.63
N TRP A 161 12.53 31.99 -13.61
CA TRP A 161 12.75 31.38 -12.30
C TRP A 161 12.58 32.38 -11.16
N ALA A 162 11.44 32.35 -10.48
CA ALA A 162 11.14 33.24 -9.36
C ALA A 162 11.17 32.49 -8.03
N ALA A 163 12.07 32.88 -7.14
CA ALA A 163 12.06 32.51 -5.74
C ALA A 163 11.09 33.39 -4.97
N THR A 164 10.29 32.77 -4.11
CA THR A 164 9.28 33.44 -3.28
C THR A 164 9.85 33.66 -1.87
N ASP A 165 9.88 32.59 -1.10
CA ASP A 165 10.31 32.59 0.29
C ASP A 165 10.83 31.19 0.68
N GLU A 166 11.60 31.16 1.76
CA GLU A 166 12.13 29.93 2.34
C GLU A 166 12.15 30.00 3.86
N THR A 167 11.96 28.85 4.48
CA THR A 167 12.34 28.60 5.87
C THR A 167 13.75 28.02 5.88
N LEU A 168 14.63 28.61 6.69
CA LEU A 168 15.97 28.11 6.94
C LEU A 168 16.10 27.74 8.41
N SER A 169 16.43 26.48 8.67
CA SER A 169 16.68 25.93 9.99
C SER A 169 18.17 25.55 10.12
N ARG A 170 18.73 25.74 11.32
CA ARG A 170 20.13 25.43 11.64
C ARG A 170 20.27 24.76 12.98
N ALA A 171 21.00 23.66 13.02
CA ALA A 171 21.51 23.05 14.24
C ALA A 171 23.03 23.25 14.34
N ARG A 172 23.51 23.72 15.50
CA ARG A 172 24.94 24.01 15.71
C ARG A 172 25.78 22.75 15.90
N GLU A 173 25.19 21.73 16.49
CA GLU A 173 25.75 20.40 16.72
C GLU A 173 24.71 19.34 16.31
N PRO A 174 25.08 18.07 16.14
CA PRO A 174 24.11 16.99 15.98
C PRO A 174 23.08 17.00 17.12
N VAL A 175 21.80 16.81 16.76
CA VAL A 175 20.69 16.79 17.72
C VAL A 175 20.33 15.33 17.99
N PHE A 176 19.75 14.64 17.01
CA PHE A 176 19.51 13.21 17.08
C PHE A 176 20.63 12.41 16.42
N ILE A 177 21.00 11.30 17.05
CA ILE A 177 21.94 10.31 16.50
C ILE A 177 21.37 8.91 16.62
N ASP A 178 21.74 8.02 15.70
CA ASP A 178 21.35 6.62 15.74
C ASP A 178 22.27 5.83 16.68
N ILE A 179 21.70 5.24 17.74
CA ILE A 179 22.41 4.42 18.74
C ILE A 179 22.02 2.94 18.65
N THR A 180 21.30 2.52 17.62
CA THR A 180 20.70 1.18 17.51
C THR A 180 21.73 0.07 17.63
N SER A 181 22.90 0.20 16.98
CA SER A 181 23.96 -0.81 17.08
C SER A 181 24.67 -0.83 18.44
N HIS A 182 24.62 0.26 19.21
CA HIS A 182 25.07 0.25 20.60
C HIS A 182 24.08 -0.48 21.50
N ALA A 183 22.78 -0.25 21.31
CA ALA A 183 21.73 -0.83 22.13
C ALA A 183 21.44 -2.31 21.81
N LEU A 184 21.39 -2.67 20.52
CA LEU A 184 20.92 -3.97 20.02
C LEU A 184 21.96 -4.74 19.20
N GLY A 185 23.14 -4.17 18.93
CA GLY A 185 24.12 -4.78 18.01
C GLY A 185 24.70 -6.12 18.49
N GLN A 186 24.55 -6.46 19.78
CA GLN A 186 24.94 -7.76 20.33
C GLN A 186 23.79 -8.78 20.36
N THR A 187 22.58 -8.36 20.00
CA THR A 187 21.38 -9.19 20.05
C THR A 187 21.20 -9.91 18.71
N GLU A 188 21.23 -11.24 18.72
CA GLU A 188 21.21 -12.04 17.50
C GLU A 188 19.97 -11.77 16.64
N SER A 189 18.79 -11.61 17.26
CA SER A 189 17.55 -11.30 16.54
C SER A 189 17.57 -9.94 15.86
N TYR A 190 18.33 -8.96 16.37
CA TYR A 190 18.51 -7.70 15.65
C TYR A 190 19.27 -7.94 14.34
N GLY A 191 20.40 -8.65 14.41
CA GLY A 191 21.23 -8.95 13.23
C GLY A 191 20.54 -9.84 12.20
N ASN A 192 19.83 -10.87 12.65
CA ASN A 192 19.23 -11.89 11.77
C ASN A 192 17.80 -11.57 11.33
N GLN A 193 17.07 -10.71 12.05
CA GLN A 193 15.68 -10.37 11.74
C GLN A 193 15.47 -8.87 11.47
N MET A 194 15.85 -8.00 12.42
CA MET A 194 15.49 -6.58 12.36
C MET A 194 16.29 -5.76 11.35
N LEU A 195 17.46 -6.24 10.92
CA LEU A 195 18.20 -5.62 9.82
C LEU A 195 17.58 -5.86 8.44
N HIS A 196 16.62 -6.78 8.32
CA HIS A 196 16.01 -7.17 7.04
C HIS A 196 14.61 -6.60 6.85
N GLY A 197 14.33 -5.95 5.73
CA GLY A 197 13.03 -5.35 5.44
C GLY A 197 11.99 -6.33 4.88
N VAL A 198 10.76 -5.87 4.72
CA VAL A 198 9.66 -6.64 4.14
C VAL A 198 9.98 -7.23 2.78
N ASP A 199 10.68 -6.48 1.92
CA ASP A 199 10.99 -6.94 0.57
C ASP A 199 12.06 -8.05 0.55
N TYR A 200 12.92 -8.13 1.57
CA TYR A 200 13.79 -9.28 1.79
C TYR A 200 12.97 -10.51 2.16
N TRP A 201 12.10 -10.38 3.15
CA TRP A 201 11.28 -11.50 3.61
C TRP A 201 10.32 -12.01 2.53
N ARG A 202 9.69 -11.11 1.76
CA ARG A 202 8.89 -11.47 0.57
C ARG A 202 9.70 -12.12 -0.56
N THR A 203 11.03 -12.02 -0.52
CA THR A 203 11.92 -12.69 -1.48
C THR A 203 12.25 -14.12 -1.05
N VAL A 204 12.29 -14.41 0.25
CA VAL A 204 12.81 -15.67 0.80
C VAL A 204 11.75 -16.55 1.47
N LEU A 205 10.61 -15.99 1.90
CA LEU A 205 9.51 -16.71 2.53
C LEU A 205 8.41 -17.07 1.54
N ASP A 206 7.74 -18.19 1.79
CA ASP A 206 6.54 -18.61 1.09
C ASP A 206 5.38 -17.63 1.37
N GLU A 207 4.65 -17.22 0.32
CA GLU A 207 3.45 -16.38 0.45
C GLU A 207 2.37 -17.01 1.33
N ALA A 208 2.32 -18.34 1.45
CA ALA A 208 1.39 -19.05 2.34
C ALA A 208 1.56 -18.67 3.82
N CYS A 209 2.71 -18.07 4.20
CA CYS A 209 2.89 -17.50 5.53
C CYS A 209 1.94 -16.31 5.80
N GLY A 210 1.47 -15.61 4.77
CA GLY A 210 0.67 -14.39 4.87
C GLY A 210 1.52 -13.11 4.97
N ILE A 211 2.75 -13.13 4.46
CA ILE A 211 3.58 -11.92 4.36
C ILE A 211 3.08 -11.02 3.22
N ASP A 212 2.83 -9.74 3.51
CA ASP A 212 2.22 -8.79 2.58
C ASP A 212 3.12 -7.57 2.31
N VAL A 213 2.89 -6.91 1.18
CA VAL A 213 3.60 -5.72 0.70
C VAL A 213 3.46 -4.49 1.59
N TYR A 214 2.35 -4.26 2.30
CA TYR A 214 2.09 -3.01 3.03
C TYR A 214 2.94 -2.88 4.30
N GLY A 215 3.09 -3.98 5.03
CA GLY A 215 3.90 -4.11 6.23
C GLY A 215 3.63 -3.11 7.34
N ASN A 216 2.35 -2.99 7.69
CA ASN A 216 1.87 -2.16 8.78
C ASN A 216 2.03 -2.91 10.11
N ASN A 217 3.20 -2.79 10.73
CA ASN A 217 3.47 -3.32 12.07
C ASN A 217 3.99 -2.21 12.98
N GLY A 218 3.57 -2.28 14.23
CA GLY A 218 3.86 -1.33 15.28
C GLY A 218 4.93 -1.78 16.27
N LEU A 219 5.02 -1.01 17.35
CA LEU A 219 5.81 -1.34 18.53
C LEU A 219 5.17 -0.73 19.79
N ALA A 220 5.54 -1.27 20.95
CA ALA A 220 5.02 -0.85 22.24
C ALA A 220 6.13 -0.77 23.27
N VAL A 221 6.04 0.23 24.14
CA VAL A 221 6.96 0.45 25.26
C VAL A 221 6.23 0.17 26.57
N GLY A 222 6.88 -0.55 27.49
CA GLY A 222 6.38 -0.76 28.85
C GLY A 222 7.29 -1.64 29.70
N ASP A 223 7.32 -1.36 31.00
CA ASP A 223 7.98 -2.14 32.05
C ASP A 223 7.28 -3.50 32.28
N PHE A 224 7.80 -4.56 31.64
CA PHE A 224 7.13 -5.86 31.62
C PHE A 224 7.45 -6.71 32.85
N ASP A 225 8.59 -6.50 33.51
CA ASP A 225 9.04 -7.29 34.64
C ASP A 225 8.98 -6.56 36.00
N GLY A 226 8.66 -5.27 35.98
CA GLY A 226 8.46 -4.42 37.16
C GLY A 226 9.75 -3.88 37.75
N ASP A 227 10.86 -3.85 37.00
CA ASP A 227 12.14 -3.30 37.46
C ASP A 227 12.21 -1.76 37.37
N GLY A 228 11.21 -1.15 36.73
CA GLY A 228 11.05 0.29 36.59
C GLY A 228 11.71 0.88 35.34
N LEU A 229 12.35 0.07 34.51
CA LEU A 229 12.84 0.43 33.18
C LEU A 229 11.80 0.00 32.13
N ASP A 230 11.61 0.82 31.10
CA ASP A 230 10.71 0.42 30.02
C ASP A 230 11.42 -0.52 29.03
N ASP A 231 10.68 -1.56 28.62
CA ASP A 231 11.08 -2.56 27.63
C ASP A 231 10.39 -2.33 26.29
N LEU A 232 10.85 -3.02 25.24
CA LEU A 232 10.37 -2.83 23.88
C LEU A 232 9.78 -4.11 23.29
N TYR A 233 8.50 -4.07 22.91
CA TYR A 233 7.84 -5.11 22.12
C TYR A 233 7.67 -4.67 20.67
N VAL A 234 8.18 -5.46 19.71
CA VAL A 234 8.20 -5.14 18.28
C VAL A 234 7.34 -6.12 17.51
N CYS A 235 6.30 -5.62 16.84
CA CYS A 235 5.38 -6.42 16.05
C CYS A 235 5.98 -6.78 14.68
N GLN A 236 5.58 -7.94 14.15
CA GLN A 236 6.13 -8.53 12.93
C GLN A 236 5.05 -9.10 12.01
N HIS A 237 5.46 -9.35 10.77
CA HIS A 237 4.63 -10.01 9.76
C HIS A 237 4.44 -11.47 10.09
N ALA A 238 3.41 -12.08 9.49
CA ALA A 238 3.18 -13.49 9.67
C ALA A 238 4.39 -14.34 9.22
N GLY A 239 4.69 -15.39 9.99
CA GLY A 239 5.84 -16.26 9.79
C GLY A 239 7.15 -15.76 10.41
N LEU A 240 7.17 -14.56 10.98
CA LEU A 240 8.29 -14.02 11.76
C LEU A 240 7.83 -13.79 13.20
N PRO A 241 8.60 -14.20 14.22
CA PRO A 241 8.20 -13.98 15.60
C PRO A 241 8.30 -12.49 15.95
N ASN A 242 7.26 -11.95 16.60
CA ASN A 242 7.36 -10.69 17.34
C ASN A 242 8.52 -10.74 18.34
N ARG A 243 9.11 -9.60 18.70
CA ARG A 243 10.28 -9.55 19.61
C ARG A 243 10.01 -8.75 20.87
N LEU A 244 10.38 -9.30 22.03
CA LEU A 244 10.44 -8.60 23.31
C LEU A 244 11.91 -8.38 23.70
N TYR A 245 12.33 -7.12 23.69
CA TYR A 245 13.65 -6.68 24.11
C TYR A 245 13.61 -6.13 25.53
N HIS A 246 14.28 -6.82 26.46
CA HIS A 246 14.45 -6.41 27.87
C HIS A 246 15.56 -5.37 28.01
N ASN A 247 15.28 -4.23 28.62
CA ASN A 247 16.25 -3.19 28.90
C ASN A 247 17.10 -3.55 30.13
N ARG A 248 18.41 -3.65 29.96
CA ARG A 248 19.32 -4.02 31.07
C ARG A 248 19.65 -2.87 32.02
N GLY A 249 19.25 -1.64 31.68
CA GLY A 249 19.58 -0.42 32.42
C GLY A 249 21.01 0.08 32.22
N ASP A 250 21.79 -0.55 31.33
CA ASP A 250 23.16 -0.15 30.97
C ASP A 250 23.26 0.44 29.55
N GLY A 251 22.11 0.69 28.92
CA GLY A 251 22.01 1.13 27.53
C GLY A 251 22.00 -0.01 26.50
N THR A 252 21.90 -1.28 26.94
CA THR A 252 21.81 -2.46 26.05
C THR A 252 20.57 -3.31 26.32
N PHE A 253 20.18 -4.13 25.33
CA PHE A 253 19.00 -4.98 25.41
C PHE A 253 19.30 -6.48 25.23
N ASP A 254 18.48 -7.30 25.88
CA ASP A 254 18.38 -8.74 25.67
C ASP A 254 17.10 -9.12 24.91
N ASP A 255 17.18 -10.06 23.98
CA ASP A 255 15.97 -10.70 23.44
C ASP A 255 15.48 -11.77 24.42
N VAL A 256 14.33 -11.53 25.05
CA VAL A 256 13.70 -12.45 26.01
C VAL A 256 12.43 -13.10 25.46
N THR A 257 12.15 -12.96 24.17
CA THR A 257 10.89 -13.34 23.51
C THR A 257 10.43 -14.76 23.84
N GLU A 258 11.28 -15.77 23.57
CA GLU A 258 10.95 -17.19 23.80
C GLU A 258 10.82 -17.49 25.31
N LYS A 259 11.67 -16.87 26.13
CA LYS A 259 11.65 -17.05 27.59
C LYS A 259 10.36 -16.51 28.20
N ALA A 260 9.87 -15.38 27.68
CA ALA A 260 8.65 -14.71 28.09
C ALA A 260 7.38 -15.38 27.53
N GLY A 261 7.49 -16.13 26.42
CA GLY A 261 6.39 -16.89 25.80
C GLY A 261 5.51 -16.05 24.87
N VAL A 262 6.11 -15.08 24.17
CA VAL A 262 5.42 -14.07 23.34
C VAL A 262 5.94 -14.01 21.90
N ASP A 263 6.52 -15.13 21.44
CA ASP A 263 7.05 -15.42 20.09
C ASP A 263 5.93 -15.68 19.07
N VAL A 264 5.00 -14.73 18.94
CA VAL A 264 3.81 -14.81 18.07
C VAL A 264 4.22 -14.76 16.59
N LEU A 265 3.80 -15.76 15.81
CA LEU A 265 4.00 -15.87 14.36
C LEU A 265 2.83 -15.34 13.53
N ASP A 266 1.70 -15.02 14.14
CA ASP A 266 0.55 -14.40 13.46
C ASP A 266 0.92 -12.97 13.02
N SER A 267 0.39 -12.51 11.87
CA SER A 267 0.59 -11.13 11.43
C SER A 267 0.10 -10.18 12.50
N THR A 268 0.98 -9.35 13.06
CA THR A 268 0.68 -8.48 14.19
C THR A 268 0.79 -7.02 13.80
N ALA A 269 -0.32 -6.29 13.85
CA ALA A 269 -0.33 -4.87 13.51
C ALA A 269 0.10 -4.00 14.69
N CYS A 270 -0.46 -4.24 15.88
CA CYS A 270 -0.28 -3.38 17.05
C CYS A 270 -0.09 -4.24 18.32
N ALA A 271 0.55 -3.69 19.34
CA ALA A 271 0.60 -4.25 20.67
C ALA A 271 0.50 -3.14 21.71
N LEU A 272 -0.03 -3.45 22.90
CA LEU A 272 -0.16 -2.52 24.01
C LEU A 272 0.18 -3.22 25.34
N PHE A 273 0.89 -2.52 26.23
CA PHE A 273 1.09 -2.95 27.61
C PHE A 273 0.09 -2.26 28.52
N ALA A 274 -0.70 -3.01 29.30
CA ALA A 274 -1.65 -2.45 30.25
C ALA A 274 -2.05 -3.45 31.34
N ASP A 275 -2.33 -2.98 32.54
CA ASP A 275 -2.78 -3.80 33.68
C ASP A 275 -4.30 -4.03 33.67
N PHE A 276 -4.77 -4.93 32.79
CA PHE A 276 -6.21 -5.21 32.60
C PHE A 276 -6.87 -5.91 33.80
N GLU A 277 -6.09 -6.50 34.70
CA GLU A 277 -6.57 -7.09 35.96
C GLU A 277 -6.43 -6.14 37.15
N ASN A 278 -5.93 -4.91 36.93
CA ASN A 278 -5.73 -3.86 37.92
C ASN A 278 -4.94 -4.32 39.18
N LYS A 279 -3.95 -5.20 38.97
CA LYS A 279 -3.21 -5.94 40.02
C LYS A 279 -1.76 -5.46 40.24
N GLY A 280 -1.33 -4.39 39.60
CA GLY A 280 0.05 -3.88 39.66
C GLY A 280 1.00 -4.45 38.60
N ARG A 281 0.51 -5.15 37.57
CA ARG A 281 1.37 -5.80 36.57
C ARG A 281 0.81 -5.60 35.18
N GLN A 282 1.64 -5.10 34.26
CA GLN A 282 1.21 -4.86 32.90
C GLN A 282 1.13 -6.17 32.13
N ASP A 283 -0.06 -6.49 31.66
CA ASP A 283 -0.33 -7.55 30.70
C ASP A 283 0.00 -7.05 29.28
N LEU A 284 0.09 -7.95 28.31
CA LEU A 284 0.41 -7.63 26.91
C LEU A 284 -0.77 -7.97 26.00
N LEU A 285 -1.37 -6.96 25.40
CA LEU A 285 -2.33 -7.08 24.30
C LEU A 285 -1.56 -7.14 22.98
N VAL A 286 -1.76 -8.19 22.20
CA VAL A 286 -1.19 -8.35 20.86
C VAL A 286 -2.32 -8.37 19.84
N VAL A 287 -2.36 -7.40 18.95
CA VAL A 287 -3.43 -7.21 17.96
C VAL A 287 -3.00 -7.83 16.64
N CYS A 288 -3.39 -9.10 16.46
CA CYS A 288 -3.13 -9.84 15.24
C CYS A 288 -4.20 -9.54 14.18
N GLY A 289 -3.85 -9.71 12.90
CA GLY A 289 -4.75 -9.38 11.79
C GLY A 289 -6.10 -10.11 11.84
N SER A 290 -6.13 -11.35 12.32
CA SER A 290 -7.35 -12.16 12.48
C SER A 290 -8.07 -11.98 13.82
N GLY A 291 -7.50 -11.22 14.76
CA GLY A 291 -8.07 -11.00 16.08
C GLY A 291 -7.04 -10.64 17.15
N PRO A 292 -7.48 -10.19 18.34
CA PRO A 292 -6.59 -9.91 19.46
C PRO A 292 -6.19 -11.15 20.26
N LEU A 293 -5.01 -11.10 20.88
CA LEU A 293 -4.49 -12.05 21.86
C LEU A 293 -4.15 -11.30 23.16
N LEU A 294 -4.52 -11.88 24.30
CA LEU A 294 -4.20 -11.31 25.61
C LEU A 294 -3.24 -12.22 26.37
N PHE A 295 -2.07 -11.69 26.69
CA PHE A 295 -1.03 -12.36 27.45
C PHE A 295 -1.00 -11.79 28.87
N LEU A 296 -1.38 -12.59 29.86
CA LEU A 296 -1.39 -12.18 31.26
C LEU A 296 -0.01 -12.33 31.90
N ASN A 297 0.46 -11.26 32.53
CA ASN A 297 1.74 -11.22 33.21
C ASN A 297 1.70 -12.03 34.51
N GLN A 298 2.63 -12.98 34.63
CA GLN A 298 2.74 -13.89 35.76
C GLN A 298 3.60 -13.33 36.90
N GLY A 299 4.29 -12.21 36.69
CA GLY A 299 5.19 -11.58 37.68
C GLY A 299 6.52 -12.31 37.88
N ASN A 300 6.91 -13.16 36.94
CA ASN A 300 8.18 -13.89 36.95
C ASN A 300 8.94 -13.73 35.61
N GLY A 301 8.66 -12.65 34.89
CA GLY A 301 9.18 -12.39 33.55
C GLY A 301 8.59 -13.29 32.47
N LYS A 302 7.42 -13.90 32.71
CA LYS A 302 6.68 -14.71 31.73
C LYS A 302 5.23 -14.27 31.61
N TYR A 303 4.68 -14.58 30.45
CA TYR A 303 3.28 -14.41 30.14
C TYR A 303 2.55 -15.74 29.99
N SER A 304 1.25 -15.72 30.21
CA SER A 304 0.36 -16.83 29.85
C SER A 304 -0.76 -16.31 28.96
N LEU A 305 -0.99 -16.95 27.81
CA LEU A 305 -2.14 -16.62 26.97
C LEU A 305 -3.45 -16.89 27.71
N LYS A 306 -4.29 -15.87 27.82
CA LYS A 306 -5.68 -15.99 28.25
C LYS A 306 -6.55 -16.32 27.05
N ARG A 307 -6.91 -17.60 26.94
CA ARG A 307 -7.86 -18.06 25.92
C ARG A 307 -9.25 -17.49 26.24
N GLU A 308 -10.02 -17.20 25.18
CA GLU A 308 -11.41 -16.72 25.30
C GLU A 308 -11.55 -15.36 26.01
N ALA A 309 -10.48 -14.56 26.06
CA ALA A 309 -10.51 -13.22 26.66
C ALA A 309 -11.51 -12.28 25.97
N PHE A 310 -11.82 -12.50 24.69
CA PHE A 310 -12.63 -11.59 23.87
C PHE A 310 -13.91 -12.27 23.39
N GLN A 311 -15.07 -11.63 23.64
CA GLN A 311 -16.38 -12.06 23.18
C GLN A 311 -17.00 -10.99 22.29
N PHE A 312 -16.96 -11.24 20.98
CA PHE A 312 -17.60 -10.36 19.99
C PHE A 312 -19.07 -10.75 19.82
N VAL A 313 -19.97 -9.76 19.75
CA VAL A 313 -21.40 -10.02 19.51
C VAL A 313 -21.61 -10.49 18.06
N ARG A 314 -20.77 -10.00 17.14
CA ARG A 314 -20.75 -10.40 15.72
C ARG A 314 -19.33 -10.78 15.33
N PRO A 315 -19.12 -11.75 14.43
CA PRO A 315 -17.78 -12.05 13.92
C PRO A 315 -17.13 -10.80 13.33
N PRO A 316 -15.88 -10.47 13.72
CA PRO A 316 -15.12 -9.39 13.10
C PRO A 316 -15.04 -9.54 11.58
N GLN A 317 -15.11 -8.42 10.88
CA GLN A 317 -14.98 -8.35 9.43
C GLN A 317 -13.64 -7.67 9.11
N GLY A 318 -12.89 -8.16 8.14
CA GLY A 318 -11.60 -7.57 7.78
C GLY A 318 -10.48 -7.87 8.77
N THR A 319 -9.52 -6.95 8.85
CA THR A 319 -8.24 -7.10 9.56
C THR A 319 -8.13 -6.07 10.68
N PHE A 320 -7.78 -6.50 11.88
CA PHE A 320 -7.50 -5.58 12.99
C PHE A 320 -6.22 -4.79 12.70
N THR A 321 -6.31 -3.47 12.79
CA THR A 321 -5.19 -2.56 12.50
C THR A 321 -4.64 -1.93 13.76
N HIS A 322 -5.47 -1.34 14.62
CA HIS A 322 -5.01 -0.59 15.78
C HIS A 322 -5.91 -0.80 17.00
N ALA A 323 -5.40 -0.46 18.18
CA ALA A 323 -6.18 -0.45 19.41
C ALA A 323 -5.75 0.73 20.29
N ALA A 324 -6.70 1.24 21.07
CA ALA A 324 -6.46 2.24 22.12
C ALA A 324 -7.24 1.87 23.38
N ILE A 325 -6.69 2.21 24.55
CA ILE A 325 -7.21 1.80 25.86
C ILE A 325 -7.69 3.01 26.65
N ALA A 326 -8.85 2.89 27.28
CA ALA A 326 -9.38 3.86 28.23
C ALA A 326 -10.30 3.17 29.26
N ASP A 327 -10.52 3.83 30.40
CA ASP A 327 -11.60 3.53 31.35
C ASP A 327 -12.79 4.42 30.96
N TYR A 328 -13.61 3.97 30.00
CA TYR A 328 -14.55 4.89 29.32
C TYR A 328 -15.82 5.15 30.12
N ASP A 329 -16.18 4.28 31.05
CA ASP A 329 -17.36 4.42 31.90
C ASP A 329 -17.02 4.76 33.36
N GLY A 330 -15.72 4.85 33.70
CA GLY A 330 -15.23 5.31 34.99
C GLY A 330 -15.33 4.24 36.09
N ASP A 331 -15.38 2.96 35.73
CA ASP A 331 -15.49 1.85 36.67
C ASP A 331 -14.14 1.43 37.28
N GLY A 332 -13.02 2.00 36.79
CA GLY A 332 -11.66 1.74 37.24
C GLY A 332 -10.97 0.59 36.50
N GLN A 333 -11.64 -0.02 35.52
CA GLN A 333 -11.11 -1.06 34.67
C GLN A 333 -10.75 -0.49 33.29
N LEU A 334 -9.83 -1.16 32.60
CA LEU A 334 -9.37 -0.73 31.29
C LEU A 334 -10.13 -1.47 30.20
N ASP A 335 -10.74 -0.71 29.31
CA ASP A 335 -11.48 -1.16 28.12
C ASP A 335 -10.67 -0.93 26.85
N ILE A 336 -11.11 -1.55 25.75
CA ILE A 336 -10.36 -1.54 24.49
C ILE A 336 -11.27 -1.14 23.34
N TYR A 337 -10.81 -0.18 22.53
CA TYR A 337 -11.40 0.08 21.22
C TYR A 337 -10.46 -0.45 20.13
N PHE A 338 -11.00 -1.19 19.15
CA PHE A 338 -10.27 -1.77 18.03
C PHE A 338 -10.67 -1.13 16.71
N CYS A 339 -9.69 -0.71 15.91
CA CYS A 339 -9.87 -0.33 14.52
C CYS A 339 -9.74 -1.53 13.58
N LEU A 340 -10.59 -1.58 12.55
CA LEU A 340 -10.56 -2.60 11.51
C LEU A 340 -10.47 -1.97 10.12
N TYR A 341 -9.81 -2.70 9.22
CA TYR A 341 -9.55 -2.30 7.84
C TYR A 341 -9.67 -3.48 6.89
N SER A 342 -9.88 -3.23 5.60
CA SER A 342 -9.81 -4.26 4.55
C SER A 342 -8.74 -3.90 3.53
N TYR A 343 -7.61 -4.60 3.58
CA TYR A 343 -6.50 -4.42 2.63
C TYR A 343 -6.81 -5.03 1.27
N TYR A 344 -6.23 -4.47 0.22
CA TYR A 344 -6.41 -4.89 -1.17
C TYR A 344 -5.47 -6.04 -1.56
N VAL A 345 -5.88 -7.28 -1.26
CA VAL A 345 -5.02 -8.47 -1.36
C VAL A 345 -5.14 -9.17 -2.73
N GLY A 346 -4.88 -8.43 -3.81
CA GLY A 346 -4.76 -9.03 -5.13
C GLY A 346 -6.08 -9.09 -5.92
N LEU A 347 -6.22 -10.15 -6.74
CA LEU A 347 -7.25 -10.25 -7.79
C LEU A 347 -8.58 -10.83 -7.28
N ASP A 348 -8.66 -11.14 -5.99
CA ASP A 348 -9.76 -11.83 -5.34
C ASP A 348 -10.76 -10.92 -4.63
N GLN A 349 -10.55 -9.60 -4.69
CA GLN A 349 -11.37 -8.63 -3.99
C GLN A 349 -12.16 -7.71 -4.92
N TYR A 350 -13.48 -7.67 -4.68
CA TYR A 350 -14.43 -6.75 -5.31
C TYR A 350 -14.98 -5.70 -4.32
N HIS A 351 -14.28 -5.46 -3.20
CA HIS A 351 -14.71 -4.59 -2.10
C HIS A 351 -13.80 -3.36 -1.93
N TYR A 352 -13.53 -2.66 -3.02
CA TYR A 352 -12.80 -1.39 -2.97
C TYR A 352 -13.65 -0.28 -2.34
N PRO A 353 -13.04 0.76 -1.75
CA PRO A 353 -13.78 1.86 -1.15
C PRO A 353 -14.60 2.59 -2.20
N ALA A 354 -15.90 2.77 -1.97
CA ALA A 354 -16.78 3.45 -2.91
C ALA A 354 -17.85 4.28 -2.21
N PRO A 355 -18.03 5.58 -2.54
CA PRO A 355 -17.12 6.39 -3.36
C PRO A 355 -15.77 6.61 -2.66
N TYR A 356 -14.69 6.84 -3.41
CA TYR A 356 -13.32 6.93 -2.87
C TYR A 356 -13.20 7.92 -1.68
N PHE A 357 -13.82 9.09 -1.79
CA PHE A 357 -13.75 10.13 -0.75
C PHE A 357 -14.73 9.93 0.42
N ASP A 358 -15.76 9.08 0.31
CA ASP A 358 -16.81 8.94 1.35
C ASP A 358 -17.28 7.49 1.52
N ALA A 359 -16.36 6.54 1.48
CA ALA A 359 -16.67 5.11 1.47
C ALA A 359 -17.32 4.64 2.78
N ARG A 360 -18.44 3.90 2.68
CA ARG A 360 -19.21 3.33 3.81
C ARG A 360 -19.31 1.80 3.77
N ASN A 361 -18.39 1.18 3.05
CA ASN A 361 -18.33 -0.27 2.85
C ASN A 361 -17.10 -0.88 3.53
N GLY A 362 -16.53 -0.20 4.52
CA GLY A 362 -15.45 -0.71 5.36
C GLY A 362 -15.98 -1.60 6.49
N PRO A 363 -15.12 -2.42 7.10
CA PRO A 363 -15.50 -3.25 8.23
C PRO A 363 -15.79 -2.40 9.48
N PRO A 364 -16.75 -2.81 10.33
CA PRO A 364 -17.01 -2.11 11.59
C PRO A 364 -15.93 -2.35 12.64
N ASN A 365 -15.65 -1.31 13.43
CA ASN A 365 -14.80 -1.31 14.61
C ASN A 365 -15.52 -1.88 15.84
N PHE A 366 -14.78 -2.15 16.92
CA PHE A 366 -15.35 -2.72 18.15
C PHE A 366 -14.90 -2.00 19.42
N LEU A 367 -15.86 -1.71 20.32
CA LEU A 367 -15.60 -1.36 21.73
C LEU A 367 -15.83 -2.59 22.61
N LEU A 368 -14.81 -2.96 23.38
CA LEU A 368 -14.76 -4.13 24.24
C LEU A 368 -14.65 -3.66 25.69
N HIS A 369 -15.72 -3.87 26.44
CA HIS A 369 -15.79 -3.52 27.86
C HIS A 369 -15.23 -4.65 28.72
N ASN A 370 -14.45 -4.31 29.75
CA ASN A 370 -13.83 -5.25 30.68
C ASN A 370 -14.79 -5.61 31.83
N GLU A 371 -15.37 -6.80 31.76
CA GLU A 371 -16.35 -7.31 32.73
C GLU A 371 -15.71 -7.81 34.05
N GLY A 372 -14.45 -7.46 34.32
CA GLY A 372 -13.70 -8.00 35.45
C GLY A 372 -12.74 -9.11 35.06
N ASN A 373 -11.60 -9.15 35.76
CA ASN A 373 -10.57 -10.17 35.58
C ASN A 373 -10.20 -10.29 34.10
N ALA A 374 -9.95 -9.16 33.42
CA ALA A 374 -9.57 -9.07 32.01
C ALA A 374 -10.37 -10.01 31.09
N MET A 375 -11.70 -9.90 31.13
CA MET A 375 -12.64 -10.58 30.25
C MET A 375 -13.44 -9.52 29.50
N PHE A 376 -13.42 -9.57 28.18
CA PHE A 376 -13.90 -8.48 27.33
C PHE A 376 -15.16 -8.87 26.57
N LEU A 377 -16.18 -8.02 26.67
CA LEU A 377 -17.44 -8.19 25.98
C LEU A 377 -17.72 -6.98 25.07
N ASP A 378 -18.10 -7.28 23.84
CA ASP A 378 -18.45 -6.27 22.85
C ASP A 378 -19.70 -5.47 23.26
N ARG A 379 -19.51 -4.15 23.41
CA ARG A 379 -20.52 -3.15 23.77
C ARG A 379 -20.73 -2.11 22.68
N THR A 380 -20.20 -2.32 21.48
CA THR A 380 -20.17 -1.33 20.40
C THR A 380 -21.55 -0.74 20.10
N GLU A 381 -22.56 -1.61 19.91
CA GLU A 381 -23.93 -1.18 19.60
C GLU A 381 -24.65 -0.58 20.81
N THR A 382 -24.46 -1.15 22.00
CA THR A 382 -25.08 -0.63 23.23
C THR A 382 -24.51 0.71 23.67
N ALA A 383 -23.24 0.97 23.35
CA ALA A 383 -22.56 2.23 23.62
C ALA A 383 -22.81 3.29 22.54
N GLY A 384 -23.52 2.97 21.45
CA GLY A 384 -23.79 3.92 20.35
C GLY A 384 -22.64 4.11 19.35
N LEU A 385 -21.53 3.37 19.50
CA LEU A 385 -20.37 3.40 18.61
C LEU A 385 -20.57 2.57 17.32
N ASN A 386 -21.78 2.07 17.07
CA ASN A 386 -22.16 1.49 15.78
C ASN A 386 -22.60 2.54 14.75
N VAL A 387 -22.82 3.79 15.16
CA VAL A 387 -23.18 4.89 14.26
C VAL A 387 -21.92 5.41 13.55
N ASP A 388 -21.96 5.53 12.23
CA ASP A 388 -20.81 5.93 11.38
C ASP A 388 -19.55 5.06 11.51
N ASN A 389 -19.75 3.82 11.95
CA ASN A 389 -18.73 2.80 12.17
C ASN A 389 -18.67 1.77 11.02
N ASP A 390 -18.70 2.23 9.77
CA ASP A 390 -18.67 1.41 8.54
C ASP A 390 -17.59 1.92 7.56
N ARG A 391 -16.50 2.45 8.12
CA ARG A 391 -15.39 3.11 7.41
C ARG A 391 -14.13 2.26 7.41
N TYR A 392 -13.10 2.70 6.70
CA TYR A 392 -11.80 2.03 6.66
C TYR A 392 -10.87 2.66 7.71
N SER A 393 -10.86 2.11 8.93
CA SER A 393 -10.21 2.73 10.09
C SER A 393 -8.78 2.26 10.30
N PHE A 394 -7.85 3.21 10.46
CA PHE A 394 -6.44 2.90 10.74
C PHE A 394 -6.02 3.16 12.18
N ALA A 395 -6.46 4.27 12.76
CA ALA A 395 -6.04 4.67 14.11
C ALA A 395 -7.22 5.22 14.90
N CYS A 396 -7.09 5.15 16.22
CA CYS A 396 -7.99 5.80 17.16
C CYS A 396 -7.18 6.33 18.33
N ALA A 397 -7.69 7.36 18.99
CA ALA A 397 -7.06 7.93 20.18
C ALA A 397 -8.13 8.48 21.12
N TRP A 398 -7.92 8.26 22.42
CA TRP A 398 -8.77 8.77 23.49
C TRP A 398 -8.27 10.14 23.97
N GLY A 399 -9.19 11.06 24.24
CA GLY A 399 -8.91 12.38 24.80
C GLY A 399 -10.18 13.04 25.34
N ASP A 400 -10.08 14.06 26.19
CA ASP A 400 -11.24 14.76 26.76
C ASP A 400 -11.39 16.14 26.11
N TYR A 401 -12.13 16.21 25.01
CA TYR A 401 -12.14 17.41 24.17
C TYR A 401 -12.94 18.57 24.76
N ASN A 402 -13.85 18.27 25.69
CA ASN A 402 -14.77 19.22 26.27
C ASN A 402 -14.43 19.56 27.74
N SER A 403 -13.43 18.88 28.30
CA SER A 403 -12.93 19.02 29.68
C SER A 403 -13.96 18.67 30.75
N ASP A 404 -14.81 17.66 30.52
CA ASP A 404 -15.79 17.16 31.48
C ASP A 404 -15.29 15.98 32.32
N GLY A 405 -14.08 15.50 32.05
CA GLY A 405 -13.43 14.38 32.73
C GLY A 405 -13.79 13.01 32.17
N LEU A 406 -14.55 12.93 31.08
CA LEU A 406 -14.88 11.69 30.39
C LEU A 406 -14.03 11.56 29.12
N PRO A 407 -13.46 10.37 28.83
CA PRO A 407 -12.69 10.18 27.62
C PRO A 407 -13.61 10.08 26.40
N ASP A 408 -13.40 10.97 25.44
CA ASP A 408 -13.98 10.97 24.10
C ASP A 408 -13.06 10.21 23.11
N LEU A 409 -13.63 9.74 22.00
CA LEU A 409 -12.91 8.91 21.03
C LEU A 409 -12.83 9.59 19.67
N TYR A 410 -11.61 9.77 19.14
CA TYR A 410 -11.39 10.13 17.75
C TYR A 410 -10.90 8.93 16.94
N VAL A 411 -11.46 8.71 15.75
CA VAL A 411 -11.11 7.62 14.83
C VAL A 411 -10.72 8.20 13.46
N ALA A 412 -9.49 7.90 13.04
CA ALA A 412 -8.95 8.29 11.74
C ALA A 412 -9.25 7.21 10.69
N ASN A 413 -9.88 7.63 9.58
CA ASN A 413 -10.33 6.76 8.51
C ASN A 413 -9.59 7.09 7.21
N ASP A 414 -9.01 6.08 6.54
CA ASP A 414 -8.31 6.23 5.25
C ASP A 414 -9.25 6.61 4.11
N PHE A 415 -10.44 6.02 4.15
CA PHE A 415 -11.50 6.30 3.20
C PHE A 415 -12.76 6.70 3.95
N GLY A 416 -13.25 7.89 3.62
CA GLY A 416 -14.38 8.50 4.30
C GLY A 416 -13.99 9.59 5.28
N ARG A 417 -14.96 9.99 6.09
CA ARG A 417 -14.78 11.04 7.10
C ARG A 417 -14.16 10.48 8.37
N ASN A 418 -13.33 11.25 9.05
CA ASN A 418 -12.91 10.95 10.42
C ASN A 418 -14.09 11.10 11.40
N ASN A 419 -14.07 10.32 12.47
CA ASN A 419 -15.15 10.27 13.46
C ASN A 419 -14.70 10.80 14.82
N LEU A 420 -15.46 11.71 15.42
CA LEU A 420 -15.38 12.09 16.83
C LEU A 420 -16.64 11.62 17.54
N TYR A 421 -16.48 10.80 18.57
CA TYR A 421 -17.54 10.32 19.43
C TYR A 421 -17.41 10.97 20.80
N ARG A 422 -18.42 11.76 21.17
CA ARG A 422 -18.51 12.34 22.51
C ARG A 422 -19.04 11.32 23.50
N ASN A 423 -18.35 11.15 24.61
CA ASN A 423 -18.85 10.38 25.74
C ASN A 423 -19.90 11.20 26.51
N ASN A 424 -21.12 10.69 26.65
CA ASN A 424 -22.19 11.39 27.37
C ASN A 424 -22.26 10.98 28.86
N GLY A 425 -21.35 10.10 29.30
CA GLY A 425 -21.38 9.44 30.60
C GLY A 425 -22.26 8.20 30.62
N GLY A 426 -22.07 7.34 31.62
CA GLY A 426 -22.82 6.09 31.76
C GLY A 426 -22.55 5.05 30.65
N GLY A 427 -21.47 5.22 29.89
CA GLY A 427 -21.03 4.32 28.83
C GLY A 427 -21.70 4.53 27.46
N GLU A 428 -22.38 5.65 27.24
CA GLU A 428 -23.04 5.97 25.95
C GLU A 428 -22.33 7.08 25.18
N PHE A 429 -22.18 6.90 23.86
CA PHE A 429 -21.51 7.83 22.95
C PHE A 429 -22.46 8.40 21.90
N THR A 430 -22.13 9.61 21.44
CA THR A 430 -22.79 10.26 20.29
C THR A 430 -21.74 10.65 19.25
N ALA A 431 -21.97 10.29 17.98
CA ALA A 431 -21.15 10.79 16.86
C ALA A 431 -21.40 12.30 16.66
N VAL A 432 -20.35 13.12 16.84
CA VAL A 432 -20.44 14.60 16.84
C VAL A 432 -19.47 15.27 15.85
N SER A 433 -18.83 14.53 14.93
CA SER A 433 -17.84 15.09 14.00
C SER A 433 -18.30 16.37 13.31
N ALA A 434 -19.53 16.38 12.79
CA ALA A 434 -20.11 17.52 12.07
C ALA A 434 -20.37 18.72 12.99
N GLU A 435 -20.89 18.44 14.19
CA GLU A 435 -21.18 19.45 15.21
C GLU A 435 -19.90 20.12 15.70
N ALA A 436 -18.86 19.30 15.93
CA ALA A 436 -17.55 19.70 16.42
C ALA A 436 -16.67 20.31 15.31
N GLY A 437 -16.97 20.10 14.03
CA GLY A 437 -16.21 20.66 12.91
C GLY A 437 -14.91 19.92 12.59
N VAL A 438 -14.91 18.59 12.76
CA VAL A 438 -13.74 17.69 12.53
C VAL A 438 -13.99 16.62 11.46
N GLU A 439 -15.03 16.79 10.64
CA GLU A 439 -15.33 15.93 9.47
C GLU A 439 -14.33 16.14 8.32
N ASP A 440 -13.07 15.77 8.53
CA ASP A 440 -12.11 15.76 7.44
C ASP A 440 -12.45 14.65 6.45
N VAL A 441 -12.37 14.97 5.17
CA VAL A 441 -12.49 14.00 4.07
C VAL A 441 -11.09 13.83 3.50
N GLY A 442 -10.29 13.01 4.16
CA GLY A 442 -8.89 12.77 3.84
C GLY A 442 -8.48 11.34 4.22
N ALA A 443 -7.27 10.95 3.82
CA ALA A 443 -6.70 9.64 4.16
C ALA A 443 -6.22 9.62 5.60
N GLY A 444 -7.12 9.60 6.59
CA GLY A 444 -6.78 9.59 8.01
C GLY A 444 -6.01 8.33 8.39
N MET A 445 -4.74 8.49 8.77
CA MET A 445 -3.82 7.39 9.10
C MET A 445 -3.47 7.34 10.60
N SER A 446 -3.44 8.50 11.27
CA SER A 446 -3.09 8.65 12.69
C SER A 446 -3.85 9.79 13.33
N ALA A 447 -4.03 9.70 14.64
CA ALA A 447 -4.62 10.73 15.48
C ALA A 447 -3.80 10.91 16.77
N THR A 448 -3.61 12.17 17.16
CA THR A 448 -2.89 12.56 18.38
C THR A 448 -3.64 13.69 19.07
N TRP A 449 -3.87 13.54 20.37
CA TRP A 449 -4.39 14.61 21.24
C TRP A 449 -3.24 15.31 21.96
N PHE A 450 -3.21 16.64 21.92
CA PHE A 450 -2.19 17.44 22.61
C PHE A 450 -2.58 18.92 22.71
N ASP A 451 -2.02 19.63 23.68
CA ASP A 451 -2.19 21.08 23.87
C ASP A 451 -1.04 21.82 23.16
N PHE A 452 -1.21 22.19 21.89
CA PHE A 452 -0.08 22.68 21.07
C PHE A 452 0.29 24.14 21.36
N ASP A 453 -0.67 24.92 21.85
CA ASP A 453 -0.50 26.35 22.16
C ASP A 453 -0.53 26.66 23.67
N ASN A 454 -0.50 25.63 24.50
CA ASN A 454 -0.43 25.69 25.96
C ASN A 454 -1.62 26.43 26.60
N ASP A 455 -2.79 26.40 25.97
CA ASP A 455 -4.02 27.01 26.49
C ASP A 455 -4.75 26.09 27.50
N GLY A 456 -4.28 24.84 27.65
CA GLY A 456 -4.81 23.82 28.55
C GLY A 456 -5.97 23.04 28.00
N LYS A 457 -6.24 23.12 26.69
CA LYS A 457 -7.30 22.36 26.02
C LYS A 457 -6.67 21.44 24.99
N PRO A 458 -7.11 20.18 24.90
CA PRO A 458 -6.55 19.27 23.94
C PRO A 458 -7.05 19.62 22.53
N ASP A 459 -6.08 19.75 21.63
CA ASP A 459 -6.23 19.88 20.18
C ASP A 459 -5.99 18.51 19.52
N ILE A 460 -6.41 18.38 18.25
CA ILE A 460 -6.24 17.13 17.50
C ILE A 460 -5.31 17.38 16.31
N TYR A 461 -4.25 16.58 16.20
CA TYR A 461 -3.54 16.42 14.95
C TYR A 461 -3.96 15.11 14.27
N SER A 462 -4.46 15.20 13.03
CA SER A 462 -4.79 14.05 12.21
C SER A 462 -3.81 13.98 11.04
N ALA A 463 -2.97 12.95 11.03
CA ALA A 463 -2.05 12.70 9.94
C ALA A 463 -2.75 12.00 8.77
N ALA A 464 -2.35 12.34 7.55
CA ALA A 464 -2.94 11.88 6.30
C ALA A 464 -1.94 11.94 5.13
N MET A 465 -2.46 11.85 3.90
CA MET A 465 -1.66 11.87 2.67
C MET A 465 -1.57 13.28 2.07
N TRP A 466 -0.35 13.82 2.01
CA TRP A 466 0.01 14.93 1.13
C TRP A 466 0.67 14.39 -0.14
N SER A 467 0.21 14.81 -1.32
CA SER A 467 0.74 14.31 -2.60
C SER A 467 0.87 15.41 -3.65
N GLY A 468 2.10 15.69 -4.09
CA GLY A 468 2.35 16.62 -5.19
C GLY A 468 1.66 16.19 -6.50
N ALA A 469 1.64 14.88 -6.79
CA ALA A 469 0.90 14.36 -7.94
C ALA A 469 -0.62 14.53 -7.78
N GLY A 470 -1.14 14.33 -6.58
CA GLY A 470 -2.56 14.53 -6.26
C GLY A 470 -3.00 15.96 -6.48
N ILE A 471 -2.20 16.93 -6.02
CA ILE A 471 -2.47 18.36 -6.23
C ILE A 471 -2.47 18.67 -7.73
N ARG A 472 -1.42 18.28 -8.47
CA ARG A 472 -1.33 18.54 -9.93
C ARG A 472 -2.48 17.93 -10.74
N VAL A 473 -2.94 16.74 -10.38
CA VAL A 473 -4.02 16.05 -11.12
C VAL A 473 -5.38 16.62 -10.74
N SER A 474 -5.66 16.77 -9.44
CA SER A 474 -6.97 17.23 -8.95
C SER A 474 -7.28 18.70 -9.23
N GLU A 475 -6.27 19.53 -9.48
CA GLU A 475 -6.46 20.94 -9.87
C GLU A 475 -6.78 21.14 -11.36
N GLN A 476 -6.66 20.11 -12.20
CA GLN A 476 -6.96 20.23 -13.62
C GLN A 476 -8.46 20.32 -13.88
N ALA A 477 -8.87 21.12 -14.87
CA ALA A 477 -10.27 21.30 -15.23
C ALA A 477 -10.99 20.00 -15.61
N ARG A 478 -10.25 19.06 -16.23
CA ARG A 478 -10.75 17.75 -16.66
C ARG A 478 -11.01 16.76 -15.50
N PHE A 479 -10.39 16.99 -14.34
CA PHE A 479 -10.54 16.11 -13.19
C PHE A 479 -11.96 16.21 -12.65
N HIS A 480 -12.71 15.11 -12.79
CA HIS A 480 -14.13 15.02 -12.44
C HIS A 480 -14.93 16.20 -13.06
N GLU A 481 -14.72 16.48 -14.34
CA GLU A 481 -15.27 17.69 -15.01
C GLU A 481 -16.80 17.78 -15.03
N ASN A 482 -17.48 16.64 -14.89
CA ASN A 482 -18.94 16.56 -14.83
C ASN A 482 -19.49 16.68 -13.39
N ASP A 483 -18.61 16.76 -12.40
CA ASP A 483 -18.97 16.72 -11.00
C ASP A 483 -19.14 18.15 -10.43
N PRO A 484 -20.03 18.33 -9.44
CA PRO A 484 -20.15 19.61 -8.72
C PRO A 484 -18.85 20.03 -8.02
N GLU A 485 -18.61 21.34 -7.97
CA GLU A 485 -17.38 21.91 -7.39
C GLU A 485 -17.16 21.53 -5.91
N ASN A 486 -18.25 21.34 -5.14
CA ASN A 486 -18.15 20.89 -3.75
C ASN A 486 -17.60 19.46 -3.64
N ILE A 487 -17.85 18.58 -4.62
CA ILE A 487 -17.27 17.23 -4.65
C ILE A 487 -15.81 17.28 -5.11
N ARG A 488 -15.51 18.08 -6.15
CA ARG A 488 -14.13 18.31 -6.61
C ARG A 488 -13.25 18.90 -5.51
N ALA A 489 -13.82 19.75 -4.64
CA ALA A 489 -13.15 20.28 -3.47
C ALA A 489 -12.73 19.18 -2.47
N LEU A 490 -13.54 18.14 -2.25
CA LEU A 490 -13.19 17.02 -1.37
C LEU A 490 -11.96 16.26 -1.89
N TYR A 491 -11.89 15.95 -3.19
CA TYR A 491 -10.69 15.31 -3.76
C TYR A 491 -9.44 16.19 -3.67
N ARG A 492 -9.56 17.50 -3.86
CA ARG A 492 -8.43 18.43 -3.67
C ARG A 492 -7.99 18.48 -2.21
N GLN A 493 -8.93 18.44 -1.27
CA GLN A 493 -8.61 18.35 0.16
C GLN A 493 -7.89 17.03 0.48
N HIS A 494 -8.36 15.92 -0.08
CA HIS A 494 -7.75 14.60 0.11
C HIS A 494 -6.29 14.51 -0.38
N ALA A 495 -5.86 15.40 -1.29
CA ALA A 495 -4.48 15.49 -1.77
C ALA A 495 -3.58 16.43 -0.93
N ARG A 496 -4.16 17.20 -0.01
CA ARG A 496 -3.52 18.33 0.68
C ARG A 496 -2.96 18.02 2.06
N GLY A 497 -2.96 16.75 2.48
CA GLY A 497 -2.23 16.33 3.68
C GLY A 497 -3.00 16.44 4.97
N ASN A 498 -2.30 16.90 6.00
CA ASN A 498 -2.67 16.73 7.39
C ASN A 498 -3.52 17.89 7.93
N SER A 499 -4.17 17.65 9.06
CA SER A 499 -5.04 18.63 9.70
C SER A 499 -4.69 18.81 11.17
N LEU A 500 -4.61 20.08 11.59
CA LEU A 500 -4.49 20.47 13.00
C LEU A 500 -5.78 21.18 13.41
N TYR A 501 -6.58 20.52 14.24
CA TYR A 501 -7.85 21.02 14.74
C TYR A 501 -7.62 21.69 16.10
N ARG A 502 -7.66 23.03 16.10
CA ARG A 502 -7.58 23.81 17.33
C ARG A 502 -8.92 23.86 18.05
N ASN A 503 -8.93 23.53 19.33
CA ASN A 503 -10.10 23.56 20.20
C ASN A 503 -10.53 25.00 20.51
N GLN A 504 -11.80 25.33 20.24
CA GLN A 504 -12.35 26.68 20.43
C GLN A 504 -13.06 26.86 21.78
N SER A 505 -12.99 25.87 22.68
CA SER A 505 -13.58 25.94 24.04
C SER A 505 -15.11 26.09 24.07
N ASN A 506 -15.78 25.79 22.96
CA ASN A 506 -17.23 25.88 22.80
C ASN A 506 -17.82 24.58 22.25
N GLY A 507 -17.07 23.47 22.40
CA GLY A 507 -17.40 22.17 21.83
C GLY A 507 -17.07 22.03 20.34
N LYS A 508 -16.38 23.00 19.73
CA LYS A 508 -15.99 23.00 18.32
C LYS A 508 -14.49 23.18 18.12
N PHE A 509 -14.05 22.78 16.95
CA PHE A 509 -12.70 22.92 16.46
C PHE A 509 -12.63 23.82 15.23
N LYS A 510 -11.45 24.37 15.00
CA LYS A 510 -11.08 25.00 13.72
C LYS A 510 -9.85 24.30 13.17
N ASN A 511 -9.93 23.77 11.94
CA ASN A 511 -8.74 23.34 11.22
C ASN A 511 -7.86 24.56 10.91
N ILE A 512 -6.64 24.56 11.45
CA ILE A 512 -5.63 25.59 11.28
C ILE A 512 -4.33 25.04 10.70
N GLY A 513 -4.33 23.83 10.11
CA GLY A 513 -3.11 23.15 9.66
C GLY A 513 -2.27 23.99 8.69
N ASN A 514 -2.91 24.71 7.76
CA ASN A 514 -2.24 25.61 6.85
C ASN A 514 -1.71 26.88 7.55
N GLU A 515 -2.50 27.51 8.42
CA GLU A 515 -2.05 28.69 9.18
C GLU A 515 -0.92 28.37 10.16
N ALA A 516 -0.92 27.18 10.75
CA ALA A 516 0.10 26.69 11.66
C ALA A 516 1.35 26.17 10.91
N GLY A 517 1.23 25.83 9.62
CA GLY A 517 2.34 25.36 8.78
C GLY A 517 2.67 23.87 8.92
N VAL A 518 1.66 23.03 9.17
CA VAL A 518 1.79 21.58 9.40
C VAL A 518 0.96 20.70 8.46
N ASP A 519 0.38 21.28 7.41
CA ASP A 519 -0.40 20.54 6.39
C ASP A 519 0.48 19.59 5.54
N MET A 520 1.74 19.97 5.31
CA MET A 520 2.75 19.19 4.57
C MET A 520 3.35 18.05 5.41
N GLY A 521 2.64 16.94 5.58
CA GLY A 521 3.21 15.75 6.21
C GLY A 521 3.89 14.75 5.29
N ARG A 522 3.81 14.92 3.96
CA ARG A 522 4.06 13.84 2.97
C ARG A 522 3.06 12.68 3.14
N TRP A 523 3.44 11.45 2.83
CA TRP A 523 2.62 10.27 3.06
C TRP A 523 2.77 9.77 4.49
N ALA A 524 1.93 10.27 5.39
CA ALA A 524 2.06 10.06 6.83
C ALA A 524 1.41 8.78 7.33
N TRP A 525 2.04 8.18 8.35
CA TRP A 525 1.50 7.05 9.12
C TRP A 525 1.33 7.47 10.57
N CYS A 526 2.34 7.30 11.42
CA CYS A 526 2.27 7.65 12.84
C CYS A 526 2.63 9.11 13.09
N SER A 527 1.89 9.78 13.95
CA SER A 527 2.20 11.10 14.49
C SER A 527 2.12 11.09 16.00
N ASP A 528 3.01 11.82 16.67
CA ASP A 528 2.90 12.16 18.10
C ASP A 528 3.83 13.33 18.44
N VAL A 529 3.81 13.80 19.69
CA VAL A 529 4.45 15.05 20.11
C VAL A 529 5.28 14.91 21.39
N TRP A 530 6.36 15.68 21.48
CA TRP A 530 7.08 15.89 22.74
C TRP A 530 7.90 17.17 22.68
N ASP A 531 8.30 17.67 23.84
CA ASP A 531 9.21 18.81 23.95
C ASP A 531 10.65 18.29 23.89
N PHE A 532 11.28 18.35 22.71
CA PHE A 532 12.59 17.72 22.52
C PHE A 532 13.75 18.58 23.02
N ASP A 533 13.59 19.90 23.16
CA ASP A 533 14.66 20.80 23.61
C ASP A 533 14.42 21.44 24.99
N HIS A 534 13.35 20.99 25.64
CA HIS A 534 12.90 21.31 26.98
C HIS A 534 12.52 22.79 27.15
N ASP A 535 11.90 23.39 26.13
CA ASP A 535 11.52 24.80 26.14
C ASP A 535 10.09 25.09 26.59
N GLY A 536 9.34 24.04 26.92
CA GLY A 536 7.96 24.09 27.39
C GLY A 536 6.90 24.03 26.31
N TYR A 537 7.26 23.79 25.04
CA TYR A 537 6.32 23.62 23.93
C TYR A 537 6.49 22.25 23.29
N SER A 538 5.38 21.59 22.97
CA SER A 538 5.44 20.30 22.28
C SER A 538 5.75 20.48 20.80
N ASP A 539 6.68 19.68 20.29
CA ASP A 539 7.10 19.59 18.90
C ASP A 539 6.53 18.32 18.26
N LEU A 540 6.23 18.37 16.97
CA LEU A 540 5.42 17.36 16.28
C LEU A 540 6.28 16.51 15.35
N TYR A 541 6.27 15.20 15.54
CA TYR A 541 6.95 14.24 14.66
C TYR A 541 5.96 13.38 13.88
N ILE A 542 6.32 13.13 12.62
CA ILE A 542 5.50 12.40 11.67
C ILE A 542 6.38 11.37 10.97
N ALA A 543 6.06 10.09 11.21
CA ALA A 543 6.63 8.96 10.50
C ALA A 543 5.97 8.84 9.12
N ASN A 544 6.81 8.74 8.08
CA ASN A 544 6.42 8.79 6.68
C ASN A 544 6.98 7.63 5.87
N GLY A 545 6.47 7.51 4.65
CA GLY A 545 6.86 6.49 3.68
C GLY A 545 5.64 5.72 3.22
N TYR A 546 5.76 4.90 2.19
CA TYR A 546 4.65 4.01 1.83
C TYR A 546 5.20 2.70 1.29
N ILE A 547 5.30 2.56 -0.02
CA ILE A 547 5.97 1.44 -0.66
C ILE A 547 7.08 2.01 -1.53
N SER A 548 8.30 1.99 -0.98
CA SER A 548 9.52 2.34 -1.69
C SER A 548 10.05 1.15 -2.49
N SER A 549 10.58 1.40 -3.70
CA SER A 549 11.20 0.33 -4.50
C SER A 549 12.54 -0.12 -3.87
N PRO A 550 12.87 -1.43 -3.86
CA PRO A 550 14.16 -1.92 -3.40
C PRO A 550 15.35 -1.33 -4.18
N GLU A 551 16.52 -1.24 -3.56
CA GLU A 551 17.68 -0.56 -4.18
C GLU A 551 18.13 -1.17 -5.51
N ASN A 552 18.11 -2.50 -5.58
CA ASN A 552 18.59 -3.29 -6.72
C ASN A 552 17.46 -3.80 -7.64
N SER A 553 16.27 -3.20 -7.59
CA SER A 553 15.18 -3.54 -8.50
C SER A 553 15.62 -3.33 -9.96
N ALA A 554 15.44 -4.36 -10.81
CA ALA A 554 15.84 -4.33 -12.22
C ALA A 554 14.91 -3.46 -13.12
N GLY A 555 13.76 -3.00 -12.59
CA GLY A 555 12.78 -2.19 -13.32
C GLY A 555 13.05 -0.69 -13.25
N ASP A 556 12.37 0.08 -14.12
CA ASP A 556 12.27 1.54 -14.00
C ASP A 556 11.74 1.84 -12.59
N LYS A 557 12.50 2.60 -11.76
CA LYS A 557 12.16 2.99 -10.36
C LYS A 557 11.03 4.02 -10.36
N SER A 558 9.97 3.68 -11.07
CA SER A 558 9.00 4.64 -11.51
C SER A 558 7.91 4.75 -10.46
N ASP A 559 7.82 5.93 -9.88
CA ASP A 559 6.78 6.32 -8.95
C ASP A 559 5.39 6.16 -9.60
N LEU A 560 4.46 5.56 -8.84
CA LEU A 560 3.09 5.33 -9.23
C LEU A 560 2.13 6.41 -8.70
N SER A 561 2.59 7.41 -7.95
CA SER A 561 1.72 8.43 -7.35
C SER A 561 0.83 9.12 -8.40
N SER A 562 1.42 9.56 -9.52
CA SER A 562 0.65 10.10 -10.66
C SER A 562 -0.29 9.06 -11.31
N PHE A 563 0.12 7.80 -11.39
CA PHE A 563 -0.75 6.73 -11.92
C PHE A 563 -1.96 6.52 -11.00
N PHE A 564 -1.76 6.47 -9.68
CA PHE A 564 -2.81 6.37 -8.68
C PHE A 564 -3.86 7.48 -8.87
N TRP A 565 -3.43 8.74 -8.95
CA TRP A 565 -4.36 9.86 -9.11
C TRP A 565 -5.08 9.89 -10.46
N ARG A 566 -4.41 9.57 -11.57
CA ARG A 566 -5.01 9.60 -12.92
C ARG A 566 -5.90 8.41 -13.25
N GLN A 567 -5.51 7.21 -12.79
CA GLN A 567 -6.11 5.95 -13.24
C GLN A 567 -7.02 5.32 -12.20
N LEU A 568 -6.87 5.69 -10.92
CA LEU A 568 -7.74 5.24 -9.84
C LEU A 568 -8.59 6.39 -9.33
N VAL A 569 -8.01 7.45 -8.75
CA VAL A 569 -8.80 8.50 -8.09
C VAL A 569 -9.67 9.27 -9.09
N ALA A 570 -9.13 9.68 -10.24
CA ALA A 570 -9.89 10.36 -11.28
C ALA A 570 -10.94 9.48 -11.98
N LYS A 571 -10.93 8.16 -11.75
CA LYS A 571 -11.88 7.20 -12.31
C LYS A 571 -12.88 6.68 -11.28
N SER A 572 -12.78 7.15 -10.04
CA SER A 572 -13.71 6.80 -8.96
C SER A 572 -15.09 7.41 -9.20
N SER A 573 -16.12 6.71 -8.74
CA SER A 573 -17.52 7.13 -8.84
C SER A 573 -17.88 8.05 -7.67
N GLN A 574 -18.88 8.93 -7.86
CA GLN A 574 -19.51 9.68 -6.77
C GLN A 574 -20.45 8.84 -5.91
N ASN A 575 -20.90 7.72 -6.45
CA ASN A 575 -21.86 6.84 -5.79
C ASN A 575 -21.15 5.59 -5.29
N GLN A 576 -21.76 4.87 -4.34
CA GLN A 576 -21.31 3.57 -3.83
C GLN A 576 -21.33 2.45 -4.90
N MET A 577 -21.65 2.77 -6.15
CA MET A 577 -21.73 1.82 -7.24
C MET A 577 -20.34 1.51 -7.81
N PRO A 578 -19.94 0.24 -7.92
CA PRO A 578 -18.66 -0.14 -8.50
C PRO A 578 -18.55 0.30 -9.97
N SER A 579 -17.36 0.77 -10.36
CA SER A 579 -17.01 1.18 -11.72
C SER A 579 -15.89 0.28 -12.23
N LEU A 580 -16.07 -0.31 -13.42
CA LEU A 580 -15.07 -1.20 -14.01
C LEU A 580 -13.71 -0.50 -14.17
N ARG A 581 -13.69 0.77 -14.60
CA ARG A 581 -12.43 1.54 -14.75
C ARG A 581 -11.74 1.76 -13.40
N TYR A 582 -12.52 1.99 -12.34
CA TYR A 582 -12.02 2.16 -10.98
C TYR A 582 -11.42 0.86 -10.43
N GLU A 583 -12.14 -0.26 -10.57
CA GLU A 583 -11.66 -1.60 -10.18
C GLU A 583 -10.39 -2.00 -10.96
N GLN A 584 -10.32 -1.68 -12.26
CA GLN A 584 -9.12 -1.91 -13.06
C GLN A 584 -7.94 -1.08 -12.56
N GLY A 585 -8.17 0.16 -12.12
CA GLY A 585 -7.17 1.01 -11.48
C GLY A 585 -6.61 0.37 -10.20
N TRP A 586 -7.48 -0.12 -9.32
CA TRP A 586 -7.09 -0.84 -8.11
C TRP A 586 -6.32 -2.14 -8.40
N ASN A 587 -6.82 -2.96 -9.30
CA ASN A 587 -6.13 -4.18 -9.72
C ASN A 587 -4.74 -3.87 -10.29
N ALA A 588 -4.64 -2.86 -11.16
CA ALA A 588 -3.37 -2.48 -11.76
C ALA A 588 -2.36 -1.97 -10.72
N ILE A 589 -2.76 -1.11 -9.78
CA ILE A 589 -1.82 -0.60 -8.78
C ILE A 589 -1.35 -1.70 -7.83
N ASN A 590 -2.24 -2.61 -7.42
CA ASN A 590 -1.91 -3.75 -6.56
C ASN A 590 -0.93 -4.73 -7.21
N GLU A 591 -1.05 -4.95 -8.53
CA GLU A 591 -0.06 -5.70 -9.29
C GLU A 591 1.29 -4.97 -9.36
N LEU A 592 1.27 -3.67 -9.69
CA LEU A 592 2.49 -2.89 -9.93
C LEU A 592 3.35 -2.76 -8.67
N ILE A 593 2.74 -2.49 -7.50
CA ILE A 593 3.48 -2.36 -6.22
C ILE A 593 4.07 -3.70 -5.75
N ARG A 594 3.44 -4.81 -6.09
CA ARG A 594 3.98 -6.15 -5.81
C ARG A 594 5.08 -6.55 -6.81
N SER A 595 5.18 -5.86 -7.93
CA SER A 595 6.22 -6.02 -8.96
C SER A 595 7.34 -4.95 -8.85
N ASP A 596 7.79 -4.65 -7.63
CA ASP A 596 8.92 -3.75 -7.30
C ASP A 596 8.77 -2.27 -7.73
N ASN A 597 7.58 -1.83 -8.14
CA ASN A 597 7.34 -0.40 -8.36
C ASN A 597 7.14 0.30 -7.01
N SER A 598 7.55 1.57 -6.94
CA SER A 598 7.27 2.41 -5.79
C SER A 598 5.89 3.05 -5.92
N TRP A 599 5.13 3.14 -4.83
CA TRP A 599 3.84 3.84 -4.83
C TRP A 599 4.02 5.37 -4.80
N SER A 600 4.85 5.90 -3.90
CA SER A 600 5.08 7.35 -3.73
C SER A 600 6.56 7.69 -3.52
N GLY A 601 7.44 7.10 -4.33
CA GLY A 601 8.89 7.28 -4.18
C GLY A 601 9.40 6.91 -2.78
N ARG A 602 10.32 7.71 -2.25
CA ARG A 602 10.80 7.65 -0.86
C ARG A 602 10.44 8.94 -0.16
N GLU A 603 9.56 8.84 0.83
CA GLU A 603 9.12 10.00 1.61
C GLU A 603 9.93 10.08 2.90
N ARG A 604 10.44 11.28 3.21
CA ARG A 604 11.18 11.49 4.47
C ARG A 604 10.24 11.68 5.65
N ASN A 605 10.64 11.23 6.84
CA ASN A 605 10.00 11.64 8.08
C ASN A 605 10.08 13.17 8.26
N VAL A 606 9.03 13.75 8.83
CA VAL A 606 8.88 15.20 9.03
C VAL A 606 8.86 15.51 10.53
N PHE A 607 9.64 16.51 10.94
CA PHE A 607 9.69 17.00 12.32
C PHE A 607 9.49 18.51 12.36
N TYR A 608 8.49 18.94 13.10
CA TYR A 608 8.06 20.31 13.24
C TYR A 608 8.40 20.85 14.62
N ALA A 609 9.30 21.84 14.66
CA ALA A 609 9.55 22.59 15.89
C ALA A 609 8.48 23.67 16.08
N ASN A 610 7.93 23.78 17.28
CA ASN A 610 6.95 24.81 17.63
C ASN A 610 7.64 26.18 17.73
N ASN A 611 7.12 27.22 17.06
CA ASN A 611 7.72 28.56 17.08
C ASN A 611 7.32 29.39 18.31
N ARG A 612 6.49 28.85 19.22
CA ARG A 612 5.96 29.53 20.42
C ARG A 612 5.00 30.68 20.11
N ASP A 613 4.45 30.70 18.90
CA ASP A 613 3.49 31.72 18.44
C ASP A 613 2.26 31.11 17.76
N GLY A 614 2.03 29.81 17.96
CA GLY A 614 0.95 29.04 17.32
C GLY A 614 1.28 28.56 15.91
N THR A 615 2.53 28.73 15.46
CA THR A 615 3.03 28.18 14.18
C THR A 615 4.17 27.20 14.41
N PHE A 616 4.49 26.41 13.39
CA PHE A 616 5.58 25.44 13.38
C PHE A 616 6.58 25.73 12.26
N SER A 617 7.75 25.12 12.37
CA SER A 617 8.73 25.09 11.29
C SER A 617 9.36 23.72 11.16
N GLU A 618 9.42 23.22 9.94
CA GLU A 618 10.09 21.96 9.64
C GLU A 618 11.58 22.10 9.94
N VAL A 619 12.09 21.20 10.78
CA VAL A 619 13.50 21.13 11.21
C VAL A 619 14.07 19.72 11.03
N SER A 620 13.36 18.82 10.34
CA SER A 620 13.67 17.39 10.16
C SER A 620 15.15 17.17 9.81
N GLY A 621 15.60 17.86 8.75
CA GLY A 621 16.95 17.83 8.23
C GLY A 621 17.93 18.65 9.06
N ALA A 622 17.50 19.64 9.83
CA ALA A 622 18.42 20.28 10.78
C ALA A 622 18.76 19.34 11.95
N VAL A 623 17.78 18.58 12.46
CA VAL A 623 17.94 17.78 13.69
C VAL A 623 18.39 16.34 13.49
N GLY A 624 18.32 15.79 12.27
CA GLY A 624 18.73 14.40 12.01
C GLY A 624 17.60 13.38 12.10
N LEU A 625 16.35 13.81 11.91
CA LEU A 625 15.16 12.94 11.95
C LEU A 625 14.53 12.71 10.57
N ASP A 626 15.19 13.11 9.49
CA ASP A 626 14.71 13.08 8.11
C ASP A 626 15.01 11.75 7.39
N PHE A 627 14.69 10.63 8.05
CA PHE A 627 14.93 9.26 7.56
C PHE A 627 14.12 8.94 6.29
N LEU A 628 14.70 8.13 5.38
CA LEU A 628 14.12 7.75 4.08
C LEU A 628 13.47 6.35 4.09
N GLU A 629 13.61 5.63 5.19
CA GLU A 629 12.95 4.35 5.41
C GLU A 629 11.42 4.53 5.40
N ASP A 630 10.71 3.48 4.98
CA ASP A 630 9.25 3.47 5.00
C ASP A 630 8.80 3.27 6.45
N CYS A 631 8.76 4.36 7.22
CA CYS A 631 8.42 4.36 8.63
C CYS A 631 6.91 4.18 8.82
N ARG A 632 6.51 3.36 9.80
CA ARG A 632 5.11 3.06 10.11
C ARG A 632 4.70 3.58 11.47
N ALA A 633 5.54 3.36 12.46
CA ALA A 633 5.23 3.60 13.86
C ALA A 633 6.47 4.07 14.61
N PHE A 634 6.26 4.79 15.71
CA PHE A 634 7.34 5.11 16.63
C PHE A 634 6.85 5.19 18.07
N ALA A 635 7.73 4.91 19.02
CA ALA A 635 7.47 5.15 20.44
C ALA A 635 8.55 6.04 21.04
N LEU A 636 8.19 6.66 22.15
CA LEU A 636 9.04 7.56 22.92
C LEU A 636 9.23 6.95 24.31
N ALA A 637 10.47 6.83 24.75
CA ALA A 637 10.82 6.37 26.10
C ALA A 637 12.16 6.94 26.52
N ASP A 638 12.36 7.13 27.82
CA ASP A 638 13.66 7.49 28.41
C ASP A 638 14.38 6.19 28.82
N LEU A 639 15.24 5.68 27.93
CA LEU A 639 15.84 4.35 28.01
C LEU A 639 16.84 4.23 29.16
N ASP A 640 17.56 5.31 29.46
CA ASP A 640 18.60 5.36 30.48
C ASP A 640 18.25 6.24 31.69
N HIS A 641 17.02 6.74 31.74
CA HIS A 641 16.48 7.63 32.78
C HIS A 641 17.27 8.94 32.94
N ASP A 642 17.85 9.47 31.86
CA ASP A 642 18.64 10.70 31.88
C ASP A 642 17.82 11.98 31.64
N GLY A 643 16.49 11.84 31.54
CA GLY A 643 15.56 12.93 31.39
C GLY A 643 15.43 13.41 29.95
N ARG A 644 15.68 12.54 28.98
CA ARG A 644 15.49 12.81 27.56
C ARG A 644 14.89 11.59 26.87
N LEU A 645 13.92 11.81 26.00
CA LEU A 645 13.26 10.72 25.28
C LEU A 645 14.08 10.27 24.07
N GLU A 646 14.27 8.96 23.94
CA GLU A 646 14.67 8.29 22.70
C GLU A 646 13.46 8.10 21.80
N VAL A 647 13.72 8.06 20.49
CA VAL A 647 12.73 7.69 19.47
C VAL A 647 13.03 6.28 18.96
N PHE A 648 12.11 5.36 19.19
CA PHE A 648 12.15 4.00 18.62
C PHE A 648 11.35 4.01 17.32
N LEU A 649 11.99 3.86 16.16
CA LEU A 649 11.31 3.82 14.87
C LEU A 649 11.08 2.38 14.40
N LYS A 650 9.85 2.08 13.99
CA LYS A 650 9.50 0.86 13.26
C LYS A 650 9.31 1.15 11.78
N ASN A 651 10.14 0.52 10.96
CA ASN A 651 10.11 0.63 9.51
C ASN A 651 9.58 -0.66 8.87
N ARG A 652 9.00 -0.50 7.68
CA ARG A 652 8.66 -1.58 6.74
C ARG A 652 9.91 -2.09 6.03
N ASN A 653 10.73 -1.18 5.49
CA ASN A 653 11.98 -1.54 4.83
C ASN A 653 13.15 -1.62 5.84
N ALA A 654 14.32 -2.06 5.38
CA ALA A 654 15.49 -2.24 6.23
C ALA A 654 16.18 -0.90 6.60
N PRO A 655 16.70 -0.77 7.82
CA PRO A 655 16.46 -1.66 8.97
C PRO A 655 15.04 -1.47 9.51
N GLN A 656 14.41 -2.53 10.00
CA GLN A 656 13.07 -2.45 10.57
C GLN A 656 13.02 -1.69 11.88
N LEU A 657 14.13 -1.59 12.62
CA LEU A 657 14.16 -0.94 13.93
C LEU A 657 15.31 0.05 14.00
N ARG A 658 15.03 1.26 14.49
CA ARG A 658 16.06 2.26 14.87
C ARG A 658 15.79 2.80 16.28
N ILE A 659 16.84 3.15 17.00
CA ILE A 659 16.79 3.84 18.29
C ILE A 659 17.60 5.13 18.15
N LEU A 660 16.92 6.27 18.31
CA LEU A 660 17.48 7.59 18.08
C LEU A 660 17.58 8.35 19.40
N ARG A 661 18.77 8.88 19.69
CA ARG A 661 19.11 9.55 20.94
C ARG A 661 19.24 11.05 20.75
N ASN A 662 18.65 11.84 21.65
CA ASN A 662 18.88 13.29 21.70
C ASN A 662 20.18 13.64 22.44
N THR A 663 21.13 14.22 21.73
CA THR A 663 22.48 14.57 22.22
C THR A 663 22.70 16.07 22.43
N MET A 664 21.65 16.88 22.36
CA MET A 664 21.76 18.32 22.58
C MET A 664 22.41 18.65 23.94
N LYS A 665 23.29 19.66 23.95
CA LYS A 665 24.02 20.07 25.16
C LYS A 665 23.38 21.27 25.86
N ASP A 666 22.83 22.21 25.09
CA ASP A 666 22.19 23.42 25.61
C ASP A 666 20.67 23.20 25.60
N MET A 667 20.16 22.49 26.60
CA MET A 667 18.74 22.21 26.77
C MET A 667 18.20 22.87 28.04
N GLY A 668 16.88 23.03 28.10
CA GLY A 668 16.19 23.35 29.35
C GLY A 668 16.25 22.23 30.40
N GLN A 669 15.80 22.54 31.60
CA GLN A 669 15.55 21.55 32.65
C GLN A 669 14.23 20.83 32.37
N SER A 670 14.03 19.66 32.94
CA SER A 670 12.81 18.87 32.74
C SER A 670 12.40 18.10 33.99
N VAL A 671 11.17 17.57 33.99
CA VAL A 671 10.67 16.60 34.96
C VAL A 671 9.98 15.46 34.21
N ALA A 672 10.16 14.23 34.68
CA ALA A 672 9.40 13.08 34.22
C ALA A 672 8.48 12.62 35.35
N ILE A 673 7.20 12.37 35.07
CA ILE A 673 6.20 12.01 36.09
C ILE A 673 5.62 10.63 35.77
N ARG A 674 5.82 9.68 36.69
CA ARG A 674 5.14 8.38 36.71
C ARG A 674 3.94 8.44 37.64
N LEU A 675 2.78 8.02 37.15
CA LEU A 675 1.57 7.91 37.95
C LEU A 675 1.27 6.44 38.31
N ARG A 676 0.70 6.24 39.51
CA ARG A 676 0.17 4.95 39.97
C ARG A 676 -1.23 5.13 40.55
N GLY A 677 -2.24 4.61 39.84
CA GLY A 677 -3.62 4.62 40.31
C GLY A 677 -3.86 3.72 41.53
N GLN A 678 -4.93 3.98 42.28
CA GLN A 678 -5.38 3.19 43.42
C GLN A 678 -6.88 2.89 43.34
N LYS A 679 -7.69 3.93 43.19
CA LYS A 679 -9.12 3.85 42.85
C LYS A 679 -9.30 3.88 41.33
N SER A 680 -8.53 4.72 40.65
CA SER A 680 -8.37 4.68 39.20
C SER A 680 -7.65 3.39 38.79
N ASN A 681 -7.70 3.05 37.50
CA ASN A 681 -6.89 1.96 36.95
C ASN A 681 -5.39 2.12 37.31
N ARG A 682 -4.68 1.01 37.55
CA ARG A 682 -3.33 1.04 38.13
C ARG A 682 -2.30 1.80 37.32
N ASP A 683 -2.43 1.75 36.00
CA ASP A 683 -1.58 2.45 35.05
C ASP A 683 -1.93 3.95 34.92
N ALA A 684 -2.99 4.41 35.59
CA ALA A 684 -3.47 5.78 35.58
C ALA A 684 -3.81 6.34 34.19
N ILE A 685 -4.13 5.46 33.23
CA ILE A 685 -4.58 5.86 31.88
C ILE A 685 -5.83 6.72 32.02
N GLY A 686 -5.85 7.85 31.30
CA GLY A 686 -6.87 8.90 31.40
C GLY A 686 -6.59 9.96 32.46
N ALA A 687 -5.53 9.84 33.28
CA ALA A 687 -5.13 10.91 34.17
C ALA A 687 -4.55 12.10 33.37
N VAL A 688 -4.89 13.30 33.81
CA VAL A 688 -4.41 14.56 33.24
C VAL A 688 -3.32 15.10 34.16
N VAL A 689 -2.23 15.64 33.60
CA VAL A 689 -1.19 16.31 34.37
C VAL A 689 -0.93 17.69 33.80
N THR A 690 -1.18 18.71 34.60
CA THR A 690 -0.80 20.09 34.29
C THR A 690 0.45 20.45 35.10
N VAL A 691 1.56 20.74 34.41
CA VAL A 691 2.78 21.28 35.01
C VAL A 691 2.89 22.77 34.73
N GLU A 692 3.15 23.55 35.77
CA GLU A 692 3.36 24.99 35.68
C GLU A 692 4.71 25.37 36.29
N ALA A 693 5.48 26.15 35.54
CA ALA A 693 6.75 26.76 35.94
C ALA A 693 6.72 28.23 35.48
N GLU A 694 7.60 29.11 35.96
CA GLU A 694 7.54 30.56 35.68
C GLU A 694 7.36 30.91 34.18
N GLY A 695 6.12 31.19 33.75
CA GLY A 695 5.77 31.50 32.36
C GLY A 695 5.49 30.30 31.44
N TYR A 696 5.50 29.07 31.97
CA TYR A 696 5.24 27.83 31.25
C TYR A 696 4.05 27.10 31.89
N ARG A 697 3.13 26.61 31.04
CA ARG A 697 2.04 25.74 31.44
C ARG A 697 1.92 24.66 30.36
N GLN A 698 2.02 23.41 30.75
CA GLN A 698 1.82 22.27 29.85
C GLN A 698 0.79 21.35 30.45
N THR A 699 -0.14 20.86 29.63
CA THR A 699 -1.12 19.87 30.03
C THR A 699 -0.97 18.64 29.14
N LYS A 700 -0.87 17.46 29.74
CA LYS A 700 -0.76 16.19 29.02
C LYS A 700 -1.66 15.13 29.65
N ASP A 701 -2.21 14.28 28.80
CA ASP A 701 -3.05 13.15 29.20
C ASP A 701 -2.23 11.87 29.12
N LEU A 702 -2.39 10.98 30.09
CA LEU A 702 -1.76 9.66 30.04
C LEU A 702 -2.58 8.72 29.14
N GLN A 703 -2.06 8.45 27.94
CA GLN A 703 -2.71 7.61 26.93
C GLN A 703 -2.01 6.25 26.77
N ALA A 704 -2.74 5.27 26.25
CA ALA A 704 -2.18 3.99 25.80
C ALA A 704 -2.81 3.60 24.46
N GLY A 705 -1.99 3.52 23.41
CA GLY A 705 -2.44 3.42 22.03
C GLY A 705 -2.77 4.79 21.46
N SER A 706 -1.73 5.54 21.09
CA SER A 706 -1.81 6.82 20.38
C SER A 706 -0.98 6.76 19.11
N GLY A 707 -1.22 7.70 18.20
CA GLY A 707 -0.60 7.67 16.88
C GLY A 707 -1.07 6.46 16.05
N PHE A 708 -0.23 5.97 15.13
CA PHE A 708 -0.50 4.76 14.37
C PHE A 708 0.36 3.61 14.91
N LEU A 709 -0.31 2.52 15.34
CA LEU A 709 0.30 1.26 15.80
C LEU A 709 1.32 1.40 16.95
N SER A 710 1.22 2.45 17.75
CA SER A 710 2.28 2.82 18.70
C SER A 710 1.77 2.88 20.15
N GLN A 711 2.68 2.61 21.08
CA GLN A 711 2.51 2.95 22.49
C GLN A 711 3.81 3.51 23.04
N HIS A 712 3.75 4.75 23.53
CA HIS A 712 4.83 5.44 24.21
C HIS A 712 4.97 4.95 25.67
N SER A 713 6.05 5.39 26.33
CA SER A 713 6.20 5.25 27.77
C SER A 713 5.00 5.83 28.52
N LYS A 714 4.67 5.25 29.67
CA LYS A 714 3.68 5.82 30.60
C LYS A 714 4.26 6.91 31.51
N ASP A 715 5.53 7.27 31.32
CA ASP A 715 6.15 8.40 31.98
C ASP A 715 5.83 9.69 31.22
N LEU A 716 5.12 10.61 31.86
CA LEU A 716 4.80 11.91 31.26
C LEU A 716 5.98 12.86 31.42
N PHE A 717 6.54 13.28 30.29
CA PHE A 717 7.71 14.13 30.24
C PHE A 717 7.35 15.62 30.05
N PHE A 718 7.97 16.52 30.81
CA PHE A 718 7.75 17.97 30.73
C PHE A 718 9.06 18.74 30.73
N GLY A 719 9.37 19.47 29.66
CA GLY A 719 10.44 20.46 29.67
C GLY A 719 9.98 21.74 30.35
N VAL A 720 10.73 22.24 31.32
CA VAL A 720 10.34 23.42 32.10
C VAL A 720 11.19 24.65 31.78
N GLY A 721 12.09 24.57 30.79
CA GLY A 721 13.02 25.64 30.47
C GLY A 721 14.08 25.81 31.56
N LYS A 722 14.67 27.01 31.66
CA LYS A 722 15.69 27.34 32.67
C LYS A 722 15.02 28.09 33.83
N VAL A 723 14.38 27.37 34.75
CA VAL A 723 13.59 27.95 35.85
C VAL A 723 14.47 28.32 37.04
N GLN A 724 14.17 29.46 37.68
CA GLN A 724 14.72 29.79 39.00
C GLN A 724 13.67 29.67 40.11
N GLY A 725 12.39 29.79 39.75
CA GLY A 725 11.26 29.65 40.67
C GLY A 725 10.79 28.22 40.90
N THR A 726 9.54 28.12 41.32
CA THR A 726 8.91 26.89 41.77
C THR A 726 8.19 26.18 40.61
N VAL A 727 8.33 24.86 40.53
CA VAL A 727 7.58 24.01 39.59
C VAL A 727 6.46 23.30 40.35
N ARG A 728 5.22 23.46 39.88
CA ARG A 728 4.04 22.83 40.46
C ARG A 728 3.36 21.90 39.47
N ALA A 729 2.67 20.88 39.98
CA ALA A 729 1.80 20.02 39.18
C ALA A 729 0.41 19.89 39.80
N SER A 730 -0.60 19.81 38.95
CA SER A 730 -1.98 19.43 39.28
C SER A 730 -2.37 18.20 38.48
N ILE A 731 -2.98 17.22 39.16
CA ILE A 731 -3.28 15.89 38.61
C ILE A 731 -4.75 15.57 38.88
N PRO A 732 -5.65 15.83 37.91
CA PRO A 732 -6.95 15.20 37.84
C PRO A 732 -6.81 13.70 37.53
N TRP A 733 -7.31 12.85 38.43
CA TRP A 733 -7.34 11.40 38.27
C TRP A 733 -8.69 10.94 37.69
N PRO A 734 -8.72 9.81 36.95
CA PRO A 734 -9.97 9.21 36.45
C PRO A 734 -11.02 8.99 37.55
N SER A 735 -10.59 8.71 38.79
CA SER A 735 -11.49 8.52 39.92
C SER A 735 -12.27 9.75 40.39
N GLY A 736 -11.98 10.92 39.82
CA GLY A 736 -12.50 12.24 40.21
C GLY A 736 -11.67 12.95 41.29
N LEU A 737 -10.61 12.34 41.80
CA LEU A 737 -9.67 12.97 42.73
C LEU A 737 -8.81 14.01 41.98
N THR A 738 -8.49 15.14 42.62
CA THR A 738 -7.45 16.06 42.13
C THR A 738 -6.35 16.20 43.19
N GLN A 739 -5.10 15.98 42.81
CA GLN A 739 -3.93 16.21 43.67
C GLN A 739 -3.08 17.35 43.13
N ALA A 740 -2.47 18.14 44.02
CA ALA A 740 -1.57 19.21 43.64
C ALA A 740 -0.28 19.16 44.46
N PHE A 741 0.84 19.47 43.81
CA PHE A 741 2.16 19.49 44.41
C PHE A 741 2.85 20.81 44.06
N GLU A 742 3.23 21.58 45.08
CA GLU A 742 3.76 22.92 44.88
C GLU A 742 5.25 22.97 44.58
N HIS A 743 6.08 22.03 45.06
CA HIS A 743 7.55 22.14 44.97
C HIS A 743 8.20 20.89 44.35
N LEU A 744 8.00 20.69 43.06
CA LEU A 744 8.62 19.58 42.34
C LEU A 744 10.11 19.84 42.05
N PRO A 745 11.02 18.90 42.34
CA PRO A 745 12.42 19.04 41.99
C PRO A 745 12.62 18.90 40.48
N VAL A 746 13.27 19.88 39.86
CA VAL A 746 13.67 19.83 38.45
C VAL A 746 14.81 18.85 38.22
N ASN A 747 14.90 18.30 37.01
CA ASN A 747 15.85 17.26 36.60
C ASN A 747 15.71 15.95 37.39
N HIS A 748 14.45 15.57 37.65
CA HIS A 748 14.11 14.35 38.38
C HIS A 748 13.01 13.58 37.67
N ARG A 749 13.06 12.26 37.85
CA ARG A 749 11.94 11.35 37.65
C ARG A 749 11.14 11.25 38.95
N ILE A 750 9.85 11.53 38.87
CA ILE A 750 8.96 11.70 40.02
C ILE A 750 7.83 10.69 39.94
N GLU A 751 7.71 9.82 40.94
CA GLU A 751 6.59 8.88 41.07
C GLU A 751 5.55 9.41 42.05
N ILE A 752 4.29 9.42 41.62
CA ILE A 752 3.15 9.91 42.37
C ILE A 752 2.08 8.82 42.42
N GLN A 753 1.65 8.51 43.63
CA GLN A 753 0.57 7.56 43.87
C GLN A 753 -0.74 8.29 44.18
N GLU A 754 -1.83 7.82 43.58
CA GLU A 754 -3.18 8.37 43.81
C GLU A 754 -3.53 8.37 45.31
N GLY A 755 -3.98 9.52 45.82
CA GLY A 755 -4.37 9.74 47.21
C GLY A 755 -3.21 9.92 48.21
N SER A 756 -1.96 9.77 47.78
CA SER A 756 -0.77 9.98 48.63
C SER A 756 -0.32 11.45 48.64
N ASP A 757 0.00 11.99 49.80
CA ASP A 757 0.67 13.32 49.93
C ASP A 757 2.19 13.25 49.70
N LYS A 758 2.74 12.04 49.59
CA LYS A 758 4.17 11.79 49.35
C LYS A 758 4.42 11.48 47.88
N LEU A 759 5.54 12.02 47.38
CA LEU A 759 6.14 11.68 46.08
C LEU A 759 7.53 11.08 46.29
N VAL A 760 7.96 10.24 45.34
CA VAL A 760 9.33 9.72 45.26
C VAL A 760 10.02 10.41 44.10
N ALA A 761 11.10 11.14 44.35
CA ALA A 761 11.86 11.84 43.32
C ALA A 761 13.29 11.30 43.24
N ASN A 762 13.67 10.81 42.07
CA ASN A 762 15.02 10.35 41.77
C ASN A 762 15.67 11.32 40.77
N PRO A 763 16.88 11.83 41.02
CA PRO A 763 17.60 12.62 40.03
C PRO A 763 17.77 11.83 38.73
N PHE A 764 17.75 12.52 37.58
CA PHE A 764 18.09 11.88 36.32
C PHE A 764 19.47 11.23 36.35
N ALA A 765 19.57 10.07 35.72
CA ALA A 765 20.79 9.28 35.63
C ALA A 765 21.82 9.94 34.69
N ILE A 766 23.04 9.41 34.74
CA ILE A 766 24.12 9.80 33.82
C ILE A 766 24.05 8.87 32.62
N SER A 767 23.91 9.43 31.42
CA SER A 767 23.85 8.66 30.18
C SER A 767 25.10 7.79 29.97
N PRO A 768 24.96 6.59 29.39
CA PRO A 768 26.08 5.74 28.99
C PRO A 768 27.04 6.48 28.03
N PRO A 769 28.37 6.39 28.22
CA PRO A 769 29.34 7.04 27.33
C PRO A 769 29.25 6.61 25.87
N SER A 770 28.74 5.40 25.59
CA SER A 770 28.49 4.88 24.23
C SER A 770 27.47 5.73 23.47
N PHE A 771 26.48 6.32 24.16
CA PHE A 771 25.44 7.14 23.55
C PHE A 771 25.88 8.57 23.22
N ALA A 772 27.14 8.93 23.50
CA ALA A 772 27.68 10.22 23.10
C ALA A 772 28.05 10.30 21.60
N ARG A 773 27.99 9.18 20.87
CA ARG A 773 28.37 9.07 19.45
C ARG A 773 27.41 8.15 18.71
N PRO A 774 27.19 8.39 17.40
CA PRO A 774 26.39 7.49 16.60
C PRO A 774 27.06 6.10 16.50
N GLY A 775 26.22 5.08 16.42
CA GLY A 775 26.62 3.72 16.11
C GLY A 775 27.12 3.54 14.68
N GLU A 776 27.41 2.29 14.31
CA GLU A 776 27.86 1.97 12.95
C GLU A 776 26.75 2.28 11.91
N SER A 777 27.12 2.99 10.85
CA SER A 777 26.19 3.29 9.76
C SER A 777 25.86 2.01 8.99
N LEU A 778 24.56 1.72 8.89
CA LEU A 778 24.06 0.59 8.15
C LEU A 778 24.12 0.84 6.64
N LYS A 779 24.45 -0.22 5.90
CA LYS A 779 24.41 -0.20 4.44
C LYS A 779 22.97 -0.43 3.96
N PRO A 780 22.55 0.18 2.83
CA PRO A 780 21.28 -0.15 2.22
C PRO A 780 21.17 -1.65 1.94
N GLU A 781 20.00 -2.22 2.22
CA GLU A 781 19.75 -3.63 1.97
C GLU A 781 19.73 -3.93 0.47
N LEU A 782 20.48 -4.96 0.08
CA LEU A 782 20.43 -5.53 -1.26
C LEU A 782 19.66 -6.84 -1.19
N LEU A 783 18.58 -6.94 -1.97
CA LEU A 783 17.79 -8.16 -2.01
C LEU A 783 18.60 -9.31 -2.63
N PRO A 784 18.50 -10.53 -2.10
CA PRO A 784 19.27 -11.66 -2.59
C PRO A 784 18.87 -12.00 -4.03
N SER A 785 19.88 -12.25 -4.88
CA SER A 785 19.68 -12.74 -6.25
C SER A 785 19.48 -14.26 -6.32
N SER A 786 19.77 -14.96 -5.22
CA SER A 786 19.56 -16.39 -5.03
C SER A 786 19.02 -16.68 -3.64
N ALA A 787 18.05 -17.57 -3.53
CA ALA A 787 17.43 -17.98 -2.28
C ALA A 787 16.88 -19.39 -2.39
N GLU A 788 16.84 -20.11 -1.27
CA GLU A 788 16.25 -21.43 -1.17
C GLU A 788 15.08 -21.41 -0.19
N THR A 789 13.89 -21.80 -0.63
CA THR A 789 12.66 -21.67 0.17
C THR A 789 11.93 -23.00 0.21
N TRP A 790 11.84 -23.62 1.39
CA TRP A 790 10.88 -24.68 1.62
C TRP A 790 9.48 -24.07 1.64
N LEU A 791 8.54 -24.67 0.91
CA LEU A 791 7.16 -24.21 0.92
C LEU A 791 6.49 -24.70 2.20
N VAL A 792 5.88 -23.77 2.94
CA VAL A 792 5.06 -24.08 4.12
C VAL A 792 3.86 -24.91 3.68
N GLU A 793 3.24 -24.53 2.56
CA GLU A 793 2.18 -25.27 1.91
C GLU A 793 2.61 -25.68 0.49
N PRO A 794 2.88 -26.99 0.27
CA PRO A 794 3.25 -27.50 -1.05
C PRO A 794 2.18 -27.24 -2.12
N LEU A 795 2.63 -26.95 -3.34
CA LEU A 795 1.76 -26.65 -4.47
C LEU A 795 1.80 -27.79 -5.50
N SER A 796 0.66 -28.20 -6.03
CA SER A 796 0.63 -29.20 -7.11
C SER A 796 1.29 -28.65 -8.37
N ALA A 797 2.29 -29.36 -8.91
CA ALA A 797 2.92 -28.94 -10.16
C ALA A 797 1.93 -29.10 -11.35
N PRO A 798 1.75 -28.08 -12.22
CA PRO A 798 0.90 -28.20 -13.39
C PRO A 798 1.42 -29.25 -14.37
N GLU A 799 0.51 -30.13 -14.77
CA GLU A 799 0.78 -31.20 -15.72
C GLU A 799 1.03 -30.68 -17.13
N PHE A 800 1.97 -31.31 -17.84
CA PHE A 800 2.21 -31.10 -19.27
C PHE A 800 2.67 -32.41 -19.93
N SER A 801 2.58 -32.44 -21.26
CA SER A 801 3.08 -33.52 -22.11
C SER A 801 3.81 -32.90 -23.30
N LEU A 802 5.14 -33.00 -23.32
CA LEU A 802 6.00 -32.33 -24.31
C LEU A 802 7.08 -33.27 -24.85
N PRO A 803 7.44 -33.19 -26.15
CA PRO A 803 8.56 -33.96 -26.69
C PRO A 803 9.89 -33.39 -26.18
N ASP A 804 10.82 -34.26 -25.76
CA ASP A 804 12.18 -33.85 -25.41
C ASP A 804 13.03 -33.49 -26.65
N LEU A 805 14.27 -33.08 -26.42
CA LEU A 805 15.21 -32.74 -27.49
C LEU A 805 15.54 -33.93 -28.43
N ALA A 806 15.21 -35.17 -28.06
CA ALA A 806 15.31 -36.36 -28.89
C ALA A 806 13.97 -36.75 -29.56
N GLY A 807 12.89 -36.00 -29.31
CA GLY A 807 11.56 -36.23 -29.85
C GLY A 807 10.71 -37.23 -29.07
N LYS A 808 11.18 -37.71 -27.90
CA LYS A 808 10.41 -38.60 -27.04
C LYS A 808 9.49 -37.79 -26.14
N THR A 809 8.20 -38.08 -26.16
CA THR A 809 7.22 -37.44 -25.28
C THR A 809 7.52 -37.73 -23.81
N GLN A 810 7.65 -36.67 -23.02
CA GLN A 810 7.79 -36.69 -21.57
C GLN A 810 6.52 -36.11 -20.96
N GLU A 811 5.87 -36.88 -20.09
CA GLU A 811 4.72 -36.44 -19.31
C GLU A 811 5.14 -36.20 -17.87
N LEU A 812 4.78 -35.07 -17.27
CA LEU A 812 5.19 -34.75 -15.90
C LEU A 812 4.72 -35.84 -14.90
N ARG A 813 3.45 -36.27 -14.99
CA ARG A 813 2.90 -37.40 -14.23
C ARG A 813 3.72 -38.69 -14.25
N SER A 814 4.48 -38.95 -15.33
CA SER A 814 5.28 -40.19 -15.45
C SER A 814 6.47 -40.22 -14.50
N PHE A 815 6.85 -39.07 -13.93
CA PHE A 815 7.94 -38.96 -12.96
C PHE A 815 7.51 -39.23 -11.51
N ARG A 816 6.20 -39.32 -11.23
CA ARG A 816 5.67 -39.65 -9.90
C ARG A 816 6.23 -40.97 -9.37
N GLY A 817 6.23 -41.11 -8.04
CA GLY A 817 6.81 -42.22 -7.31
C GLY A 817 8.27 -42.02 -6.89
N ALA A 818 8.92 -40.93 -7.30
CA ALA A 818 10.26 -40.53 -6.85
C ALA A 818 10.38 -39.00 -6.83
N PRO A 819 11.26 -38.41 -6.00
CA PRO A 819 11.54 -36.98 -6.06
C PRO A 819 12.06 -36.54 -7.44
N LEU A 820 11.63 -35.36 -7.88
CA LEU A 820 11.99 -34.79 -9.18
C LEU A 820 12.51 -33.36 -9.01
N LEU A 821 13.65 -33.04 -9.63
CA LEU A 821 14.12 -31.68 -9.82
C LEU A 821 13.65 -31.18 -11.18
N LEU A 822 12.68 -30.27 -11.19
CA LEU A 822 12.24 -29.55 -12.38
C LEU A 822 13.12 -28.31 -12.55
N HIS A 823 13.99 -28.29 -13.55
CA HIS A 823 15.04 -27.28 -13.69
C HIS A 823 14.79 -26.37 -14.91
N PHE A 824 14.48 -25.10 -14.69
CA PHE A 824 14.24 -24.11 -15.73
C PHE A 824 15.57 -23.49 -16.18
N TRP A 825 15.82 -23.48 -17.50
CA TRP A 825 17.05 -22.98 -18.08
C TRP A 825 16.83 -22.38 -19.47
N ALA A 826 17.74 -21.49 -19.86
CA ALA A 826 17.78 -20.89 -21.19
C ALA A 826 19.21 -20.95 -21.72
N ALA A 827 19.40 -21.43 -22.94
CA ALA A 827 20.70 -21.51 -23.60
C ALA A 827 21.25 -20.11 -23.86
N VAL A 828 20.39 -19.10 -24.08
CA VAL A 828 20.80 -17.70 -24.28
C VAL A 828 21.36 -17.05 -23.02
N PHE A 829 21.16 -17.66 -21.85
CA PHE A 829 21.56 -17.10 -20.56
C PHE A 829 22.77 -17.85 -19.95
N PRO A 830 23.99 -17.28 -20.00
CA PRO A 830 25.21 -17.98 -19.59
C PRO A 830 25.23 -18.58 -18.18
N PRO A 831 24.62 -17.96 -17.15
CA PRO A 831 24.55 -18.57 -15.82
C PRO A 831 23.92 -19.97 -15.78
N CYS A 832 23.06 -20.31 -16.74
CA CYS A 832 22.47 -21.65 -16.87
C CYS A 832 23.50 -22.71 -17.27
N HIS A 833 24.52 -22.35 -18.04
CA HIS A 833 25.46 -23.32 -18.60
C HIS A 833 26.26 -24.01 -17.49
N GLU A 834 26.73 -23.23 -16.51
CA GLU A 834 27.44 -23.75 -15.34
C GLU A 834 26.54 -24.65 -14.49
N GLN A 835 25.29 -24.22 -14.26
CA GLN A 835 24.31 -25.02 -13.51
C GLN A 835 24.03 -26.37 -14.18
N LEU A 836 23.82 -26.41 -15.50
CA LEU A 836 23.57 -27.65 -16.24
C LEU A 836 24.78 -28.59 -16.22
N ARG A 837 26.01 -28.05 -16.34
CA ARG A 837 27.24 -28.84 -16.18
C ARG A 837 27.37 -29.44 -14.79
N LEU A 838 27.02 -28.67 -13.75
CA LEU A 838 26.99 -29.14 -12.37
C LEU A 838 25.97 -30.28 -12.19
N LEU A 839 24.74 -30.10 -12.68
CA LEU A 839 23.71 -31.13 -12.62
C LEU A 839 24.12 -32.40 -13.37
N GLN A 840 24.71 -32.27 -14.56
CA GLN A 840 25.19 -33.42 -15.34
C GLN A 840 26.34 -34.15 -14.62
N LYS A 841 27.30 -33.42 -14.04
CA LYS A 841 28.41 -34.00 -13.28
C LYS A 841 27.94 -34.84 -12.10
N TYR A 842 26.91 -34.39 -11.39
CA TYR A 842 26.38 -35.06 -10.19
C TYR A 842 25.18 -35.99 -10.47
N GLN A 843 24.72 -36.09 -11.72
CA GLN A 843 23.57 -36.91 -12.11
C GLN A 843 23.65 -38.36 -11.60
N PRO A 844 24.80 -39.06 -11.65
CA PRO A 844 24.88 -40.43 -11.12
C PRO A 844 24.64 -40.49 -9.61
N THR A 845 25.11 -39.50 -8.86
CA THR A 845 24.93 -39.40 -7.41
C THR A 845 23.47 -39.07 -7.06
N PHE A 846 22.85 -38.15 -7.80
CA PHE A 846 21.43 -37.84 -7.63
C PHE A 846 20.54 -39.05 -7.92
N ALA A 847 20.81 -39.77 -9.01
CA ALA A 847 20.08 -40.97 -9.37
C ALA A 847 20.23 -42.08 -8.31
N ALA A 848 21.43 -42.27 -7.76
CA ALA A 848 21.66 -43.20 -6.64
C ALA A 848 20.91 -42.78 -5.36
N GLY A 849 20.74 -41.48 -5.13
CA GLY A 849 19.90 -40.90 -4.08
C GLY A 849 18.40 -40.88 -4.38
N GLY A 850 17.97 -41.41 -5.53
CA GLY A 850 16.56 -41.47 -5.95
C GLY A 850 16.00 -40.20 -6.58
N LEU A 851 16.81 -39.15 -6.79
CA LEU A 851 16.39 -37.92 -7.45
C LEU A 851 16.45 -38.05 -8.97
N ARG A 852 15.34 -37.72 -9.62
CA ARG A 852 15.24 -37.56 -11.08
C ARG A 852 15.40 -36.09 -11.45
N ILE A 853 15.85 -35.80 -12.67
CA ILE A 853 16.00 -34.44 -13.18
C ILE A 853 15.22 -34.32 -14.48
N LEU A 854 14.46 -33.24 -14.65
CA LEU A 854 13.82 -32.84 -15.90
C LEU A 854 14.15 -31.38 -16.18
N GLY A 855 14.88 -31.15 -17.27
CA GLY A 855 15.20 -29.80 -17.73
C GLY A 855 14.06 -29.20 -18.54
N ILE A 856 13.62 -28.00 -18.18
CA ILE A 856 12.64 -27.20 -18.91
C ILE A 856 13.38 -26.05 -19.58
N ASN A 857 13.53 -26.15 -20.90
CA ASN A 857 14.17 -25.12 -21.68
C ASN A 857 13.13 -24.05 -22.05
N VAL A 858 13.36 -22.81 -21.68
CA VAL A 858 12.44 -21.68 -21.89
C VAL A 858 12.99 -20.66 -22.88
N ASP A 859 13.96 -21.06 -23.72
CA ASP A 859 14.37 -20.25 -24.86
C ASP A 859 13.19 -20.04 -25.82
N ASP A 860 13.19 -18.92 -26.54
CA ASP A 860 12.21 -18.67 -27.58
C ASP A 860 12.27 -19.76 -28.67
N PRO A 861 11.15 -20.08 -29.36
CA PRO A 861 11.14 -21.12 -30.40
C PRO A 861 12.19 -20.94 -31.50
N GLY A 862 12.61 -19.69 -31.78
CA GLY A 862 13.67 -19.37 -32.74
C GLY A 862 15.07 -19.84 -32.30
N ASP A 863 15.29 -20.00 -30.99
CA ASP A 863 16.57 -20.37 -30.38
C ASP A 863 16.65 -21.86 -30.01
N ALA A 864 15.62 -22.64 -30.32
CA ALA A 864 15.55 -24.07 -30.00
C ALA A 864 16.74 -24.89 -30.54
N GLN A 865 17.34 -24.48 -31.67
CA GLN A 865 18.54 -25.12 -32.22
C GLN A 865 19.76 -24.92 -31.33
N MET A 866 19.87 -23.78 -30.64
CA MET A 866 20.96 -23.49 -29.73
C MET A 866 20.87 -24.36 -28.48
N ALA A 867 19.67 -24.51 -27.91
CA ALA A 867 19.41 -25.42 -26.80
C ALA A 867 19.78 -26.88 -27.15
N ARG A 868 19.37 -27.37 -28.35
CA ARG A 868 19.75 -28.70 -28.85
C ARG A 868 21.26 -28.86 -28.96
N THR A 869 21.93 -27.88 -29.56
CA THR A 869 23.38 -27.92 -29.75
C THR A 869 24.12 -27.94 -28.43
N PHE A 870 23.68 -27.13 -27.46
CA PHE A 870 24.26 -27.11 -26.11
C PHE A 870 24.08 -28.45 -25.40
N ALA A 871 22.86 -29.00 -25.39
CA ALA A 871 22.57 -30.26 -24.70
C ALA A 871 23.37 -31.45 -25.26
N VAL A 872 23.55 -31.51 -26.59
CA VAL A 872 24.39 -32.52 -27.25
C VAL A 872 25.86 -32.32 -26.90
N LYS A 873 26.35 -31.08 -26.95
CA LYS A 873 27.76 -30.75 -26.65
C LYS A 873 28.14 -31.12 -25.22
N GLU A 874 27.29 -30.81 -24.25
CA GLU A 874 27.53 -31.07 -22.82
C GLU A 874 27.10 -32.49 -22.40
N ALA A 875 26.61 -33.31 -23.35
CA ALA A 875 26.16 -34.68 -23.13
C ALA A 875 25.18 -34.84 -21.95
N LEU A 876 24.15 -33.98 -21.91
CA LEU A 876 23.14 -34.01 -20.85
C LEU A 876 22.38 -35.35 -20.87
N SER A 877 22.47 -36.10 -19.77
CA SER A 877 21.96 -37.47 -19.61
C SER A 877 20.51 -37.54 -19.12
N PHE A 878 19.96 -36.42 -18.68
CA PHE A 878 18.57 -36.28 -18.25
C PHE A 878 17.69 -35.68 -19.34
N PRO A 879 16.38 -35.96 -19.36
CA PRO A 879 15.47 -35.39 -20.34
C PRO A 879 15.43 -33.87 -20.26
N ASN A 880 15.41 -33.23 -21.43
CA ASN A 880 15.24 -31.78 -21.58
C ASN A 880 14.10 -31.54 -22.55
N VAL A 881 13.07 -30.80 -22.14
CA VAL A 881 11.92 -30.46 -22.98
C VAL A 881 11.93 -28.95 -23.27
N PRO A 882 11.75 -28.52 -24.53
CA PRO A 882 11.46 -27.13 -24.85
C PRO A 882 10.03 -26.80 -24.40
N ALA A 883 9.89 -25.81 -23.53
CA ALA A 883 8.60 -25.33 -23.05
C ALA A 883 7.82 -24.66 -24.19
N THR A 884 6.51 -24.88 -24.22
CA THR A 884 5.61 -24.03 -25.00
C THR A 884 5.41 -22.70 -24.28
N GLN A 885 4.93 -21.67 -24.98
CA GLN A 885 4.53 -20.40 -24.35
C GLN A 885 3.51 -20.60 -23.23
N GLU A 886 2.60 -21.58 -23.40
CA GLU A 886 1.62 -21.97 -22.37
C GLU A 886 2.30 -22.54 -21.12
N VAL A 887 3.17 -23.55 -21.26
CA VAL A 887 3.86 -24.16 -20.10
C VAL A 887 4.76 -23.13 -19.40
N GLY A 888 5.54 -22.35 -20.17
CA GLY A 888 6.35 -21.27 -19.61
C GLY A 888 5.50 -20.23 -18.88
N GLY A 889 4.37 -19.82 -19.46
CA GLY A 889 3.44 -18.85 -18.88
C GLY A 889 2.78 -19.35 -17.59
N ILE A 890 2.36 -20.61 -17.54
CA ILE A 890 1.75 -21.24 -16.35
C ILE A 890 2.75 -21.25 -15.19
N TYR A 891 3.97 -21.76 -15.40
CA TYR A 891 4.99 -21.79 -14.35
C TYR A 891 5.47 -20.38 -13.95
N ASN A 892 5.46 -19.42 -14.88
CA ASN A 892 5.74 -18.02 -14.57
C ASN A 892 4.67 -17.42 -13.63
N ILE A 893 3.38 -17.66 -13.90
CA ILE A 893 2.30 -17.23 -13.00
C ILE A 893 2.46 -17.88 -11.63
N ILE A 894 2.71 -19.19 -11.58
CA ILE A 894 2.92 -19.87 -10.31
C ILE A 894 4.04 -19.22 -9.52
N TYR A 895 5.19 -18.99 -10.14
CA TYR A 895 6.33 -18.37 -9.47
C TYR A 895 6.00 -16.95 -8.97
N ARG A 896 5.31 -16.15 -9.78
CA ARG A 896 4.89 -14.78 -9.40
C ARG A 896 4.04 -14.74 -8.14
N TYR A 897 3.26 -15.79 -7.86
CA TYR A 897 2.37 -15.86 -6.70
C TYR A 897 2.91 -16.75 -5.57
N LEU A 898 3.96 -17.55 -5.80
CA LEU A 898 4.65 -18.32 -4.75
C LEU A 898 5.29 -17.39 -3.72
N PHE A 899 5.66 -16.20 -4.16
CA PHE A 899 6.20 -15.12 -3.37
C PHE A 899 5.30 -13.91 -3.57
N ASP A 900 4.91 -13.20 -2.51
CA ASP A 900 4.11 -11.98 -2.65
C ASP A 900 4.87 -10.85 -3.39
N ARG A 901 6.14 -11.06 -3.75
CA ARG A 901 6.94 -10.24 -4.66
C ARG A 901 6.83 -10.74 -6.12
N ARG A 902 5.79 -10.29 -6.83
CA ARG A 902 5.34 -10.71 -8.18
C ARG A 902 6.33 -10.40 -9.31
N ARG A 903 7.47 -11.09 -9.32
CA ARG A 903 8.51 -11.03 -10.35
C ARG A 903 8.39 -12.20 -11.31
N ASP A 904 8.81 -12.00 -12.55
CA ASP A 904 8.91 -13.10 -13.50
C ASP A 904 9.92 -14.15 -13.02
N LEU A 905 9.68 -15.41 -13.39
CA LEU A 905 10.49 -16.58 -13.06
C LEU A 905 11.96 -16.32 -13.47
N PRO A 906 12.88 -16.15 -12.50
CA PRO A 906 14.27 -15.97 -12.81
C PRO A 906 14.85 -17.29 -13.31
N ILE A 907 15.90 -17.20 -14.12
CA ILE A 907 16.54 -18.37 -14.70
C ILE A 907 18.05 -18.26 -14.39
N PRO A 908 18.74 -19.31 -13.93
CA PRO A 908 18.19 -20.62 -13.59
C PRO A 908 17.28 -20.57 -12.35
N THR A 909 16.26 -21.44 -12.32
CA THR A 909 15.46 -21.75 -11.13
C THR A 909 15.16 -23.23 -11.13
N SER A 910 15.14 -23.85 -9.95
CA SER A 910 14.76 -25.26 -9.82
C SER A 910 13.62 -25.43 -8.82
N LEU A 911 12.69 -26.32 -9.13
CA LEU A 911 11.61 -26.73 -8.23
C LEU A 911 11.84 -28.19 -7.84
N LEU A 912 11.93 -28.46 -6.55
CA LEU A 912 11.97 -29.83 -6.04
C LEU A 912 10.54 -30.30 -5.79
N LEU A 913 10.17 -31.36 -6.50
CA LEU A 913 8.90 -32.05 -6.37
C LEU A 913 9.08 -33.31 -5.54
N ASP A 914 8.12 -33.59 -4.68
CA ASP A 914 8.03 -34.86 -3.97
C ASP A 914 7.53 -36.01 -4.88
N LYS A 915 7.38 -37.20 -4.31
CA LYS A 915 6.93 -38.40 -5.03
C LYS A 915 5.50 -38.29 -5.58
N ASP A 916 4.68 -37.41 -5.02
CA ASP A 916 3.27 -37.25 -5.40
C ASP A 916 3.12 -36.15 -6.47
N GLY A 917 4.19 -35.41 -6.76
CA GLY A 917 4.25 -34.34 -7.76
C GLY A 917 4.00 -32.95 -7.18
N MET A 918 4.09 -32.80 -5.85
CA MET A 918 3.94 -31.50 -5.19
C MET A 918 5.27 -30.77 -5.17
N ILE A 919 5.29 -29.50 -5.57
CA ILE A 919 6.42 -28.60 -5.36
C ILE A 919 6.55 -28.37 -3.86
N VAL A 920 7.70 -28.72 -3.29
CA VAL A 920 7.97 -28.60 -1.84
C VAL A 920 9.10 -27.63 -1.52
N LYS A 921 9.97 -27.33 -2.48
CA LYS A 921 11.09 -26.38 -2.31
C LYS A 921 11.41 -25.68 -3.62
N VAL A 922 11.75 -24.40 -3.53
CA VAL A 922 12.17 -23.55 -4.65
C VAL A 922 13.64 -23.16 -4.46
N TYR A 923 14.44 -23.31 -5.51
CA TYR A 923 15.81 -22.82 -5.59
C TYR A 923 15.86 -21.69 -6.62
N GLN A 924 15.84 -20.45 -6.13
CA GLN A 924 15.99 -19.26 -6.95
C GLN A 924 17.46 -19.08 -7.28
N GLY A 925 17.82 -19.09 -8.56
CA GLY A 925 19.21 -19.07 -8.99
C GLY A 925 19.84 -20.48 -9.05
N ARG A 926 21.12 -20.57 -8.70
CA ARG A 926 21.89 -21.82 -8.78
C ARG A 926 21.51 -22.77 -7.65
N ALA A 927 21.21 -24.02 -7.97
CA ALA A 927 20.96 -25.07 -6.99
C ALA A 927 22.26 -25.86 -6.75
N HIS A 928 22.80 -25.77 -5.54
CA HIS A 928 24.06 -26.42 -5.17
C HIS A 928 23.86 -27.94 -4.98
N PRO A 929 24.67 -28.81 -5.62
CA PRO A 929 24.50 -30.26 -5.51
C PRO A 929 24.54 -30.81 -4.09
N GLU A 930 25.41 -30.26 -3.25
CA GLU A 930 25.55 -30.66 -1.85
C GLU A 930 24.26 -30.38 -1.06
N GLY A 931 23.68 -29.18 -1.22
CA GLY A 931 22.40 -28.80 -0.60
C GLY A 931 21.24 -29.65 -1.09
N LEU A 932 21.15 -29.90 -2.40
CA LEU A 932 20.15 -30.82 -2.97
C LEU A 932 20.22 -32.22 -2.35
N LEU A 933 21.43 -32.77 -2.18
CA LEU A 933 21.62 -34.09 -1.56
C LEU A 933 21.27 -34.09 -0.06
N GLU A 934 21.44 -32.96 0.63
CA GLU A 934 21.03 -32.80 2.03
C GLU A 934 19.50 -32.69 2.16
N ASP A 935 18.85 -31.92 1.28
CA ASP A 935 17.40 -31.80 1.22
C ASP A 935 16.72 -33.15 0.98
N LEU A 936 17.29 -33.98 0.10
CA LEU A 936 16.79 -35.35 -0.15
C LEU A 936 16.93 -36.26 1.08
N ARG A 937 18.05 -36.14 1.81
CA ARG A 937 18.28 -36.92 3.03
C ARG A 937 17.37 -36.48 4.17
N SER A 938 16.97 -35.21 4.17
CA SER A 938 16.26 -34.55 5.26
C SER A 938 14.84 -34.12 4.88
N PHE A 939 14.26 -34.79 3.89
CA PHE A 939 12.93 -34.49 3.36
C PHE A 939 11.86 -34.52 4.46
N PRO A 940 11.07 -33.44 4.66
CA PRO A 940 10.08 -33.37 5.73
C PRO A 940 8.95 -34.39 5.51
N ARG A 941 8.58 -35.10 6.57
CA ARG A 941 7.55 -36.16 6.54
C ARG A 941 6.21 -35.68 7.05
N THR A 942 6.20 -34.66 7.90
CA THR A 942 4.99 -34.07 8.49
C THR A 942 4.88 -32.60 8.13
N GLN A 943 3.67 -32.02 8.26
CA GLN A 943 3.46 -30.58 8.07
C GLN A 943 4.26 -29.76 9.08
N ALA A 944 4.33 -30.20 10.34
CA ALA A 944 5.10 -29.52 11.40
C ALA A 944 6.61 -29.48 11.08
N GLU A 945 7.20 -30.60 10.65
CA GLU A 945 8.60 -30.64 10.19
C GLU A 945 8.85 -29.73 9.00
N ARG A 946 7.85 -29.57 8.12
CA ARG A 946 7.92 -28.69 6.95
C ARG A 946 7.90 -27.22 7.36
N ILE A 947 6.95 -26.82 8.20
CA ILE A 947 6.87 -25.45 8.75
C ILE A 947 8.17 -25.08 9.45
N GLN A 948 8.68 -25.96 10.32
CA GLN A 948 9.92 -25.72 11.05
C GLN A 948 11.13 -25.51 10.12
N ARG A 949 11.14 -26.14 8.94
CA ARG A 949 12.20 -25.96 7.92
C ARG A 949 11.99 -24.75 7.03
N ALA A 950 10.73 -24.36 6.81
CA ALA A 950 10.35 -23.26 5.94
C ALA A 950 10.50 -21.90 6.62
N LEU A 951 10.30 -21.85 7.94
CA LEU A 951 10.46 -20.63 8.71
C LEU A 951 11.92 -20.43 9.15
N PRO A 952 12.44 -19.19 9.11
CA PRO A 952 13.80 -18.88 9.53
C PRO A 952 13.98 -18.89 11.05
N PHE A 953 12.89 -18.79 11.81
CA PHE A 953 12.88 -18.72 13.27
C PHE A 953 11.80 -19.63 13.86
N ASN A 954 11.99 -20.01 15.13
CA ASN A 954 10.92 -20.63 15.90
C ASN A 954 9.85 -19.60 16.26
N GLY A 955 8.66 -20.09 16.61
CA GLY A 955 7.57 -19.27 17.13
C GLY A 955 6.28 -20.08 17.27
N VAL A 956 5.23 -19.41 17.73
CA VAL A 956 3.90 -20.00 17.92
C VAL A 956 2.87 -19.25 17.08
N LEU A 957 2.13 -20.00 16.26
CA LEU A 957 0.97 -19.51 15.52
C LEU A 957 -0.30 -19.80 16.36
N TYR A 958 -1.10 -18.77 16.64
CA TYR A 958 -2.20 -18.82 17.61
C TYR A 958 -3.60 -18.81 16.97
N GLN A 959 -3.82 -18.08 15.88
CA GLN A 959 -5.16 -17.80 15.34
C GLN A 959 -5.47 -18.52 14.02
N GLY A 960 -4.55 -19.31 13.48
CA GLY A 960 -4.78 -20.03 12.25
C GLY A 960 -3.71 -21.05 11.89
N ALA A 961 -3.74 -21.47 10.64
CA ALA A 961 -2.66 -22.19 9.98
C ALA A 961 -2.20 -21.35 8.79
N PHE A 962 -0.92 -21.44 8.45
CA PHE A 962 -0.43 -20.90 7.20
C PHE A 962 -1.16 -21.55 6.02
N GLN A 963 -1.68 -20.73 5.12
CA GLN A 963 -2.49 -21.15 4.00
C GLN A 963 -2.27 -20.23 2.81
N ARG A 964 -2.09 -20.83 1.64
CA ARG A 964 -1.96 -20.20 0.34
C ARG A 964 -3.31 -19.74 -0.17
N ASN A 965 -3.31 -18.59 -0.85
CA ASN A 965 -4.50 -18.10 -1.54
C ASN A 965 -4.65 -18.74 -2.94
N ASP A 966 -5.14 -19.99 -2.99
CA ASP A 966 -5.41 -20.71 -4.25
C ASP A 966 -6.42 -19.97 -5.16
N PHE A 967 -7.29 -19.15 -4.58
CA PHE A 967 -8.27 -18.37 -5.35
C PHE A 967 -7.57 -17.37 -6.27
N THR A 968 -6.59 -16.64 -5.74
CA THR A 968 -5.81 -15.66 -6.51
C THR A 968 -5.06 -16.31 -7.68
N TYR A 969 -4.52 -17.52 -7.50
CA TYR A 969 -3.94 -18.30 -8.60
C TYR A 969 -4.99 -18.62 -9.67
N GLY A 970 -6.19 -19.05 -9.25
CA GLY A 970 -7.31 -19.32 -10.15
C GLY A 970 -7.68 -18.12 -11.00
N VAL A 971 -7.79 -16.93 -10.39
CA VAL A 971 -8.10 -15.69 -11.10
C VAL A 971 -6.99 -15.31 -12.07
N ALA A 972 -5.72 -15.36 -11.64
CA ALA A 972 -4.58 -15.03 -12.50
C ALA A 972 -4.50 -15.94 -13.75
N MET A 973 -4.73 -17.25 -13.56
CA MET A 973 -4.79 -18.22 -14.65
C MET A 973 -5.98 -17.95 -15.58
N PHE A 974 -7.16 -17.67 -15.02
CA PHE A 974 -8.38 -17.39 -15.79
C PHE A 974 -8.23 -16.14 -16.67
N GLN A 975 -7.67 -15.07 -16.12
CA GLN A 975 -7.41 -13.83 -16.85
C GLN A 975 -6.44 -14.01 -18.02
N ARG A 976 -5.52 -14.98 -17.93
CA ARG A 976 -4.55 -15.32 -19.00
C ARG A 976 -5.05 -16.41 -19.96
N GLY A 977 -6.25 -16.96 -19.72
CA GLY A 977 -6.88 -17.96 -20.58
C GLY A 977 -6.47 -19.40 -20.28
N TYR A 978 -5.75 -19.66 -19.20
CA TYR A 978 -5.35 -21.01 -18.76
C TYR A 978 -6.49 -21.68 -17.98
N LEU A 979 -7.58 -22.01 -18.70
CA LEU A 979 -8.86 -22.39 -18.10
C LEU A 979 -8.81 -23.71 -17.31
N GLU A 980 -8.00 -24.69 -17.72
CA GLU A 980 -7.89 -25.96 -16.97
C GLU A 980 -7.22 -25.75 -15.62
N GLN A 981 -6.14 -24.97 -15.58
CA GLN A 981 -5.38 -24.64 -14.37
C GLN A 981 -6.22 -23.77 -13.43
N ALA A 982 -6.93 -22.78 -13.98
CA ALA A 982 -7.86 -21.96 -13.21
C ALA A 982 -8.97 -22.80 -12.56
N ALA A 983 -9.58 -23.73 -13.32
CA ALA A 983 -10.61 -24.62 -12.78
C ALA A 983 -10.07 -25.55 -11.68
N ALA A 984 -8.82 -26.01 -11.79
CA ALA A 984 -8.19 -26.81 -10.75
C ALA A 984 -8.02 -26.00 -9.45
N SER A 985 -7.52 -24.76 -9.54
CA SER A 985 -7.36 -23.87 -8.38
C SER A 985 -8.70 -23.55 -7.70
N PHE A 986 -9.74 -23.16 -8.45
CA PHE A 986 -11.05 -22.89 -7.84
C PHE A 986 -11.68 -24.13 -7.20
N LYS A 987 -11.44 -25.33 -7.74
CA LYS A 987 -11.88 -26.59 -7.11
C LYS A 987 -11.14 -26.87 -5.79
N GLN A 988 -9.86 -26.48 -5.68
CA GLN A 988 -9.12 -26.56 -4.42
C GLN A 988 -9.71 -25.60 -3.37
N VAL A 989 -10.06 -24.38 -3.79
CA VAL A 989 -10.77 -23.42 -2.90
C VAL A 989 -12.07 -24.01 -2.39
N ILE A 990 -12.91 -24.60 -3.26
CA ILE A 990 -14.17 -25.24 -2.84
C ILE A 990 -13.92 -26.45 -1.93
N ALA A 991 -12.87 -27.23 -2.18
CA ALA A 991 -12.52 -28.36 -1.31
C ALA A 991 -12.14 -27.92 0.10
N ALA A 992 -11.45 -26.77 0.23
CA ALA A 992 -11.09 -26.18 1.52
C ALA A 992 -12.25 -25.41 2.17
N LYS A 993 -13.06 -24.71 1.36
CA LYS A 993 -14.16 -23.83 1.76
C LYS A 993 -15.41 -24.13 0.90
N PRO A 994 -16.20 -25.16 1.24
CA PRO A 994 -17.36 -25.58 0.42
C PRO A 994 -18.48 -24.55 0.30
N GLU A 995 -18.48 -23.52 1.16
CA GLU A 995 -19.47 -22.44 1.21
C GLU A 995 -18.97 -21.14 0.58
N ASP A 996 -17.83 -21.13 -0.13
CA ASP A 996 -17.29 -19.93 -0.79
C ASP A 996 -18.02 -19.63 -2.12
N PRO A 997 -18.92 -18.63 -2.18
CA PRO A 997 -19.70 -18.35 -3.39
C PRO A 997 -18.85 -17.84 -4.56
N GLU A 998 -17.70 -17.21 -4.30
CA GLU A 998 -16.84 -16.63 -5.32
C GLU A 998 -16.18 -17.72 -6.16
N ALA A 999 -15.74 -18.81 -5.52
CA ALA A 999 -15.11 -19.92 -6.22
C ALA A 999 -16.10 -20.62 -7.17
N TYR A 1000 -17.36 -20.80 -6.71
CA TYR A 1000 -18.44 -21.30 -7.57
C TYR A 1000 -18.73 -20.34 -8.72
N TYR A 1001 -18.80 -19.02 -8.46
CA TYR A 1001 -19.09 -18.03 -9.49
C TYR A 1001 -18.04 -18.04 -10.59
N ASN A 1002 -16.76 -18.08 -10.20
CA ASN A 1002 -15.64 -18.10 -11.13
C ASN A 1002 -15.59 -19.41 -11.94
N LEU A 1003 -15.87 -20.56 -11.34
CA LEU A 1003 -16.05 -21.81 -12.09
C LEU A 1003 -17.22 -21.71 -13.08
N GLY A 1004 -18.37 -21.21 -12.64
CA GLY A 1004 -19.54 -21.01 -13.49
C GLY A 1004 -19.23 -20.15 -14.72
N THR A 1005 -18.56 -19.02 -14.49
CA THR A 1005 -18.10 -18.10 -15.55
C THR A 1005 -17.06 -18.74 -16.48
N LEU A 1006 -16.15 -19.54 -15.92
CA LEU A 1006 -15.14 -20.27 -16.68
C LEU A 1006 -15.75 -21.32 -17.60
N TYR A 1007 -16.67 -22.14 -17.09
CA TYR A 1007 -17.36 -23.15 -17.90
C TYR A 1007 -18.30 -22.52 -18.93
N LEU A 1008 -18.91 -21.36 -18.62
CA LEU A 1008 -19.65 -20.56 -19.61
C LEU A 1008 -18.73 -20.11 -20.76
N ARG A 1009 -17.49 -19.68 -20.47
CA ARG A 1009 -16.48 -19.34 -21.48
C ARG A 1009 -16.02 -20.55 -22.31
N LYS A 1010 -16.00 -21.75 -21.71
CA LYS A 1010 -15.76 -23.03 -22.42
C LYS A 1010 -16.97 -23.51 -23.25
N ASN A 1011 -18.10 -22.80 -23.18
CA ASN A 1011 -19.38 -23.19 -23.77
C ASN A 1011 -19.92 -24.53 -23.22
N ASP A 1012 -19.55 -24.88 -21.99
CA ASP A 1012 -20.11 -26.03 -21.26
C ASP A 1012 -21.24 -25.55 -20.35
N LEU A 1013 -22.43 -25.43 -20.94
CA LEU A 1013 -23.60 -24.83 -20.29
C LEU A 1013 -24.08 -25.63 -19.08
N ARG A 1014 -23.83 -26.95 -19.06
CA ARG A 1014 -24.25 -27.83 -17.97
C ARG A 1014 -23.48 -27.54 -16.69
N ASP A 1015 -22.15 -27.57 -16.77
CA ASP A 1015 -21.30 -27.29 -15.61
C ASP A 1015 -21.43 -25.81 -15.21
N ALA A 1016 -21.52 -24.89 -16.19
CA ALA A 1016 -21.75 -23.47 -15.91
C ALA A 1016 -23.01 -23.24 -15.06
N ARG A 1017 -24.14 -23.82 -15.47
CA ARG A 1017 -25.41 -23.76 -14.74
C ARG A 1017 -25.27 -24.31 -13.33
N GLN A 1018 -24.69 -25.51 -13.19
CA GLN A 1018 -24.53 -26.17 -11.90
C GLN A 1018 -23.78 -25.29 -10.88
N TYR A 1019 -22.65 -24.71 -11.28
CA TYR A 1019 -21.86 -23.88 -10.37
C TYR A 1019 -22.55 -22.53 -10.08
N LEU A 1020 -23.15 -21.89 -11.08
CA LEU A 1020 -23.88 -20.62 -10.88
C LEU A 1020 -25.13 -20.76 -10.01
N ASP A 1021 -25.87 -21.88 -10.14
CA ASP A 1021 -27.01 -22.19 -9.27
C ASP A 1021 -26.56 -22.31 -7.81
N GLN A 1022 -25.39 -22.92 -7.58
CA GLN A 1022 -24.80 -23.00 -6.25
C GLN A 1022 -24.32 -21.64 -5.75
N THR A 1023 -23.76 -20.79 -6.62
CA THR A 1023 -23.41 -19.40 -6.27
C THR A 1023 -24.61 -18.63 -5.74
N VAL A 1024 -25.72 -18.58 -6.48
CA VAL A 1024 -26.90 -17.81 -6.07
C VAL A 1024 -27.64 -18.43 -4.88
N LYS A 1025 -27.43 -19.73 -4.61
CA LYS A 1025 -27.91 -20.40 -3.40
C LYS A 1025 -27.12 -19.95 -2.16
N LEU A 1026 -25.80 -19.82 -2.29
CA LEU A 1026 -24.91 -19.37 -1.20
C LEU A 1026 -24.99 -17.85 -1.00
N ARG A 1027 -25.10 -17.09 -2.09
CA ARG A 1027 -25.21 -15.63 -2.10
C ARG A 1027 -26.32 -15.16 -3.06
N PRO A 1028 -27.58 -15.06 -2.57
CA PRO A 1028 -28.72 -14.66 -3.39
C PRO A 1028 -28.65 -13.23 -3.92
N ASP A 1029 -27.89 -12.35 -3.26
CA ASP A 1029 -27.68 -10.95 -3.60
C ASP A 1029 -26.49 -10.72 -4.54
N TYR A 1030 -26.14 -11.70 -5.39
CA TYR A 1030 -25.02 -11.63 -6.34
C TYR A 1030 -25.49 -11.33 -7.79
N PRO A 1031 -25.58 -10.05 -8.23
CA PRO A 1031 -26.17 -9.68 -9.51
C PRO A 1031 -25.43 -10.25 -10.73
N GLU A 1032 -24.10 -10.39 -10.69
CA GLU A 1032 -23.28 -10.95 -11.75
C GLU A 1032 -23.59 -12.43 -11.99
N ALA A 1033 -23.79 -13.21 -10.92
CA ALA A 1033 -24.15 -14.62 -11.01
C ALA A 1033 -25.54 -14.81 -11.65
N TRP A 1034 -26.53 -13.99 -11.25
CA TRP A 1034 -27.85 -13.98 -11.88
C TRP A 1034 -27.81 -13.59 -13.35
N ASN A 1035 -26.98 -12.62 -13.73
CA ASN A 1035 -26.76 -12.29 -15.14
C ASN A 1035 -26.19 -13.49 -15.90
N ASN A 1036 -25.17 -14.17 -15.36
CA ASN A 1036 -24.58 -15.32 -16.04
C ASN A 1036 -25.56 -16.51 -16.15
N LEU A 1037 -26.42 -16.74 -15.15
CA LEU A 1037 -27.55 -17.68 -15.28
C LEU A 1037 -28.53 -17.28 -16.39
N GLY A 1038 -28.80 -15.98 -16.52
CA GLY A 1038 -29.59 -15.46 -17.63
C GLY A 1038 -28.94 -15.73 -19.00
N MET A 1039 -27.61 -15.58 -19.10
CA MET A 1039 -26.85 -15.88 -20.32
C MET A 1039 -26.90 -17.36 -20.67
N VAL A 1040 -26.71 -18.26 -19.68
CA VAL A 1040 -26.83 -19.71 -19.87
C VAL A 1040 -28.22 -20.06 -20.40
N ALA A 1041 -29.28 -19.58 -19.74
CA ALA A 1041 -30.66 -19.82 -20.18
C ALA A 1041 -30.93 -19.28 -21.59
N ALA A 1042 -30.39 -18.11 -21.95
CA ALA A 1042 -30.52 -17.53 -23.29
C ALA A 1042 -29.82 -18.38 -24.36
N GLN A 1043 -28.65 -18.95 -24.06
CA GLN A 1043 -27.91 -19.84 -24.97
C GLN A 1043 -28.59 -21.20 -25.13
N GLU A 1044 -29.25 -21.71 -24.08
CA GLU A 1044 -30.11 -22.90 -24.14
C GLU A 1044 -31.48 -22.64 -24.80
N SER A 1045 -31.74 -21.41 -25.27
CA SER A 1045 -33.02 -20.98 -25.85
C SER A 1045 -34.22 -20.98 -24.89
N HIS A 1046 -33.97 -20.91 -23.57
CA HIS A 1046 -34.98 -20.74 -22.52
C HIS A 1046 -35.23 -19.24 -22.23
N ALA A 1047 -35.86 -18.55 -23.17
CA ALA A 1047 -35.99 -17.09 -23.13
C ALA A 1047 -36.73 -16.55 -21.88
N ASP A 1048 -37.79 -17.22 -21.41
CA ASP A 1048 -38.53 -16.77 -20.22
C ASP A 1048 -37.69 -16.85 -18.94
N GLU A 1049 -36.85 -17.87 -18.82
CA GLU A 1049 -35.92 -18.01 -17.71
C GLU A 1049 -34.82 -16.94 -17.77
N ALA A 1050 -34.26 -16.71 -18.95
CA ALA A 1050 -33.28 -15.65 -19.16
C ALA A 1050 -33.82 -14.28 -18.72
N ILE A 1051 -35.04 -13.93 -19.13
CA ILE A 1051 -35.68 -12.67 -18.75
C ILE A 1051 -35.86 -12.56 -17.23
N ARG A 1052 -36.29 -13.64 -16.56
CA ARG A 1052 -36.43 -13.65 -15.09
C ARG A 1052 -35.09 -13.41 -14.39
N ASN A 1053 -34.05 -14.13 -14.80
CA ASN A 1053 -32.73 -14.03 -14.18
C ASN A 1053 -32.09 -12.65 -14.40
N PHE A 1054 -32.17 -12.09 -15.62
CA PHE A 1054 -31.69 -10.73 -15.87
C PHE A 1054 -32.49 -9.68 -15.10
N LYS A 1055 -33.82 -9.81 -15.01
CA LYS A 1055 -34.65 -8.89 -14.19
C LYS A 1055 -34.28 -8.98 -12.71
N HIS A 1056 -33.97 -10.17 -12.19
CA HIS A 1056 -33.52 -10.32 -10.81
C HIS A 1056 -32.15 -9.69 -10.59
N SER A 1057 -31.19 -9.94 -11.48
CA SER A 1057 -29.89 -9.24 -11.50
C SER A 1057 -30.07 -7.70 -11.48
N LEU A 1058 -30.97 -7.17 -12.30
CA LEU A 1058 -31.29 -5.74 -12.35
C LEU A 1058 -32.10 -5.23 -11.14
N SER A 1059 -32.80 -6.10 -10.41
CA SER A 1059 -33.45 -5.71 -9.15
C SER A 1059 -32.43 -5.52 -8.03
N LEU A 1060 -31.35 -6.30 -8.04
CA LEU A 1060 -30.22 -6.18 -7.12
C LEU A 1060 -29.31 -5.02 -7.51
N ARG A 1061 -29.05 -4.85 -8.82
CA ARG A 1061 -28.22 -3.78 -9.37
C ARG A 1061 -28.89 -3.11 -10.58
N PRO A 1062 -29.74 -2.08 -10.38
CA PRO A 1062 -30.48 -1.44 -11.46
C PRO A 1062 -29.62 -0.82 -12.56
N SER A 1063 -28.41 -0.39 -12.25
CA SER A 1063 -27.45 0.20 -13.20
C SER A 1063 -26.48 -0.81 -13.81
N TYR A 1064 -26.75 -2.12 -13.72
CA TYR A 1064 -25.85 -3.11 -14.30
C TYR A 1064 -25.96 -3.17 -15.82
N ALA A 1065 -25.11 -2.40 -16.51
CA ALA A 1065 -25.16 -2.21 -17.97
C ALA A 1065 -25.05 -3.53 -18.75
N ILE A 1066 -24.26 -4.50 -18.28
CA ILE A 1066 -24.15 -5.83 -18.91
C ILE A 1066 -25.50 -6.56 -18.88
N ALA A 1067 -26.18 -6.59 -17.73
CA ALA A 1067 -27.50 -7.22 -17.61
C ALA A 1067 -28.58 -6.48 -18.40
N LEU A 1068 -28.54 -5.13 -18.45
CA LEU A 1068 -29.43 -4.33 -19.31
C LEU A 1068 -29.23 -4.69 -20.79
N THR A 1069 -27.98 -4.80 -21.22
CA THR A 1069 -27.62 -5.13 -22.60
C THR A 1069 -28.03 -6.55 -22.97
N ASN A 1070 -27.77 -7.51 -22.08
CA ASN A 1070 -28.17 -8.90 -22.28
C ASN A 1070 -29.69 -9.05 -22.34
N LEU A 1071 -30.43 -8.42 -21.42
CA LEU A 1071 -31.89 -8.44 -21.44
C LEU A 1071 -32.46 -7.74 -22.68
N GLY A 1072 -31.92 -6.58 -23.05
CA GLY A 1072 -32.30 -5.88 -24.29
C GLY A 1072 -32.06 -6.72 -25.54
N ASN A 1073 -30.94 -7.47 -25.58
CA ASN A 1073 -30.66 -8.41 -26.66
C ASN A 1073 -31.63 -9.61 -26.71
N VAL A 1074 -32.13 -10.09 -25.57
CA VAL A 1074 -33.18 -11.12 -25.55
C VAL A 1074 -34.48 -10.57 -26.11
N TYR A 1075 -34.94 -9.40 -25.69
CA TYR A 1075 -36.15 -8.77 -26.24
C TYR A 1075 -36.02 -8.46 -27.74
N ARG A 1076 -34.84 -7.99 -28.18
CA ARG A 1076 -34.54 -7.79 -29.60
C ARG A 1076 -34.70 -9.06 -30.42
N ARG A 1077 -34.29 -10.22 -29.89
CA ARG A 1077 -34.47 -11.53 -30.55
C ARG A 1077 -35.93 -12.00 -30.54
N GLN A 1078 -36.72 -11.61 -29.53
CA GLN A 1078 -38.15 -11.88 -29.47
C GLN A 1078 -39.00 -10.95 -30.35
N GLY A 1079 -38.44 -9.85 -30.83
CA GLY A 1079 -39.13 -8.84 -31.64
C GLY A 1079 -39.82 -7.74 -30.82
N ASP A 1080 -39.61 -7.70 -29.50
CA ASP A 1080 -40.08 -6.61 -28.63
C ASP A 1080 -39.07 -5.45 -28.69
N PHE A 1081 -39.15 -4.67 -29.77
CA PHE A 1081 -38.15 -3.65 -30.06
C PHE A 1081 -38.23 -2.45 -29.12
N ASP A 1082 -39.39 -2.12 -28.58
CA ASP A 1082 -39.59 -0.96 -27.70
C ASP A 1082 -38.88 -1.18 -26.36
N GLU A 1083 -39.07 -2.34 -25.72
CA GLU A 1083 -38.35 -2.65 -24.48
C GLU A 1083 -36.85 -2.89 -24.72
N ALA A 1084 -36.46 -3.44 -25.88
CA ALA A 1084 -35.06 -3.55 -26.26
C ALA A 1084 -34.37 -2.18 -26.38
N GLU A 1085 -35.00 -1.21 -27.05
CA GLU A 1085 -34.48 0.15 -27.22
C GLU A 1085 -34.33 0.86 -25.88
N LYS A 1086 -35.34 0.76 -25.01
CA LYS A 1086 -35.34 1.35 -23.68
C LYS A 1086 -34.20 0.82 -22.80
N LEU A 1087 -34.01 -0.49 -22.75
CA LEU A 1087 -32.96 -1.11 -21.95
C LEU A 1087 -31.57 -0.81 -22.49
N LEU A 1088 -31.37 -0.89 -23.81
CA LEU A 1088 -30.08 -0.59 -24.45
C LEU A 1088 -29.72 0.89 -24.37
N SER A 1089 -30.70 1.79 -24.46
CA SER A 1089 -30.48 3.23 -24.28
C SER A 1089 -30.08 3.55 -22.85
N ARG A 1090 -30.74 2.93 -21.86
CA ARG A 1090 -30.33 3.05 -20.45
C ARG A 1090 -28.92 2.49 -20.20
N ALA A 1091 -28.58 1.37 -20.84
CA ALA A 1091 -27.22 0.82 -20.76
C ALA A 1091 -26.18 1.80 -21.35
N MET A 1092 -26.51 2.46 -22.46
CA MET A 1092 -25.68 3.50 -23.09
C MET A 1092 -25.52 4.74 -22.20
N GLU A 1093 -26.56 5.16 -21.49
CA GLU A 1093 -26.47 6.27 -20.53
C GLU A 1093 -25.50 5.96 -19.38
N ILE A 1094 -25.46 4.70 -18.93
CA ILE A 1094 -24.57 4.27 -17.84
C ILE A 1094 -23.12 4.07 -18.33
N THR A 1095 -22.95 3.49 -19.51
CA THR A 1095 -21.65 3.18 -20.12
C THR A 1095 -21.63 3.65 -21.58
N PRO A 1096 -21.36 4.95 -21.83
CA PRO A 1096 -21.46 5.54 -23.17
C PRO A 1096 -20.38 5.04 -24.15
N ASP A 1097 -19.23 4.62 -23.62
CA ASP A 1097 -18.07 4.16 -24.40
C ASP A 1097 -18.00 2.63 -24.54
N ASP A 1098 -19.13 1.92 -24.44
CA ASP A 1098 -19.15 0.46 -24.55
C ASP A 1098 -19.41 0.00 -26.00
N PRO A 1099 -18.47 -0.75 -26.62
CA PRO A 1099 -18.62 -1.25 -27.99
C PRO A 1099 -19.75 -2.28 -28.13
N GLU A 1100 -20.07 -3.08 -27.12
CA GLU A 1100 -21.14 -4.09 -27.15
C GLU A 1100 -22.53 -3.46 -27.15
N ILE A 1101 -22.70 -2.35 -26.42
CA ILE A 1101 -23.97 -1.60 -26.39
C ILE A 1101 -24.20 -0.90 -27.72
N ASN A 1102 -23.15 -0.25 -28.24
CA ASN A 1102 -23.16 0.35 -29.58
C ASN A 1102 -23.50 -0.70 -30.64
N TYR A 1103 -22.86 -1.87 -30.60
CA TYR A 1103 -23.18 -2.98 -31.50
C TYR A 1103 -24.64 -3.44 -31.36
N SER A 1104 -25.12 -3.64 -30.14
CA SER A 1104 -26.48 -4.11 -29.85
C SER A 1104 -27.55 -3.12 -30.34
N LEU A 1105 -27.36 -1.81 -30.14
CA LEU A 1105 -28.22 -0.76 -30.69
C LEU A 1105 -28.15 -0.71 -32.21
N GLY A 1106 -26.95 -0.81 -32.79
CA GLY A 1106 -26.77 -0.88 -34.25
C GLY A 1106 -27.57 -2.03 -34.86
N MET A 1107 -27.49 -3.21 -34.25
CA MET A 1107 -28.26 -4.39 -34.69
C MET A 1107 -29.77 -4.24 -34.46
N LEU A 1108 -30.22 -3.55 -33.41
CA LEU A 1108 -31.63 -3.24 -33.19
C LEU A 1108 -32.18 -2.34 -34.30
N TYR A 1109 -31.51 -1.22 -34.58
CA TYR A 1109 -31.94 -0.28 -35.62
C TYR A 1109 -31.87 -0.90 -37.03
N ALA A 1110 -30.92 -1.81 -37.27
CA ALA A 1110 -30.86 -2.57 -38.53
C ALA A 1110 -32.11 -3.45 -38.73
N LEU A 1111 -32.64 -4.06 -37.68
CA LEU A 1111 -33.88 -4.85 -37.71
C LEU A 1111 -35.13 -3.98 -37.87
N GLN A 1112 -35.12 -2.76 -37.32
CA GLN A 1112 -36.16 -1.74 -37.53
C GLN A 1112 -36.05 -1.03 -38.91
N ASN A 1113 -35.10 -1.42 -39.76
CA ASN A 1113 -34.81 -0.81 -41.07
C ASN A 1113 -34.40 0.69 -41.01
N GLN A 1114 -33.85 1.14 -39.89
CA GLN A 1114 -33.28 2.48 -39.70
C GLN A 1114 -31.77 2.45 -40.01
N LEU A 1115 -31.41 2.28 -41.29
CA LEU A 1115 -30.05 1.94 -41.73
C LEU A 1115 -29.00 2.99 -41.33
N GLU A 1116 -29.29 4.29 -41.47
CA GLU A 1116 -28.36 5.38 -41.11
C GLU A 1116 -28.00 5.38 -39.62
N LYS A 1117 -28.98 5.16 -38.74
CA LYS A 1117 -28.74 5.04 -37.29
C LYS A 1117 -27.93 3.77 -36.99
N ALA A 1118 -28.28 2.66 -37.64
CA ALA A 1118 -27.56 1.40 -37.45
C ALA A 1118 -26.08 1.53 -37.84
N ALA A 1119 -25.78 2.19 -38.96
CA ALA A 1119 -24.42 2.44 -39.41
C ALA A 1119 -23.64 3.27 -38.40
N ARG A 1120 -24.21 4.37 -37.91
CA ARG A 1120 -23.56 5.23 -36.91
C ARG A 1120 -23.18 4.48 -35.63
N TYR A 1121 -24.09 3.68 -35.08
CA TYR A 1121 -23.81 2.91 -33.87
C TYR A 1121 -22.78 1.79 -34.11
N LEU A 1122 -22.81 1.10 -35.26
CA LEU A 1122 -21.81 0.11 -35.62
C LEU A 1122 -20.43 0.74 -35.90
N GLU A 1123 -20.37 1.92 -36.52
CA GLU A 1123 -19.14 2.69 -36.70
C GLU A 1123 -18.54 3.10 -35.35
N ASN A 1124 -19.35 3.54 -34.40
CA ASN A 1124 -18.91 3.82 -33.04
C ASN A 1124 -18.39 2.56 -32.35
N ALA A 1125 -19.07 1.41 -32.48
CA ALA A 1125 -18.60 0.14 -31.93
C ALA A 1125 -17.22 -0.24 -32.46
N VAL A 1126 -16.98 -0.08 -33.76
CA VAL A 1126 -15.68 -0.35 -34.40
C VAL A 1126 -14.63 0.71 -34.02
N THR A 1127 -15.04 1.96 -33.80
CA THR A 1127 -14.12 3.01 -33.33
C THR A 1127 -13.63 2.72 -31.92
N LEU A 1128 -14.54 2.30 -31.04
CA LEU A 1128 -14.24 1.91 -29.66
C LEU A 1128 -13.47 0.58 -29.58
N ARG A 1129 -13.76 -0.35 -30.48
CA ARG A 1129 -13.07 -1.65 -30.59
C ARG A 1129 -12.73 -1.97 -32.07
N PRO A 1130 -11.55 -1.55 -32.56
CA PRO A 1130 -11.15 -1.72 -33.97
C PRO A 1130 -11.02 -3.16 -34.45
N ASP A 1131 -10.85 -4.11 -33.53
CA ASP A 1131 -10.75 -5.55 -33.78
C ASP A 1131 -12.08 -6.30 -33.62
N TYR A 1132 -13.22 -5.60 -33.48
CA TYR A 1132 -14.53 -6.22 -33.31
C TYR A 1132 -15.07 -6.86 -34.61
N ALA A 1133 -14.77 -8.14 -34.80
CA ALA A 1133 -15.08 -8.90 -36.02
C ALA A 1133 -16.58 -8.87 -36.42
N ASP A 1134 -17.50 -9.15 -35.49
CA ASP A 1134 -18.94 -9.14 -35.76
C ASP A 1134 -19.45 -7.75 -36.18
N ALA A 1135 -19.01 -6.70 -35.50
CA ALA A 1135 -19.37 -5.31 -35.82
C ALA A 1135 -18.84 -4.91 -37.20
N LEU A 1136 -17.57 -5.23 -37.50
CA LEU A 1136 -16.95 -4.98 -38.82
C LEU A 1136 -17.70 -5.70 -39.94
N ASN A 1137 -18.02 -6.98 -39.76
CA ASN A 1137 -18.74 -7.76 -40.76
C ASN A 1137 -20.18 -7.24 -40.96
N ASN A 1138 -20.92 -6.97 -39.88
CA ASN A 1138 -22.30 -6.50 -39.98
C ASN A 1138 -22.39 -5.07 -40.51
N LEU A 1139 -21.41 -4.21 -40.21
CA LEU A 1139 -21.28 -2.90 -40.83
C LEU A 1139 -21.01 -3.02 -42.33
N GLY A 1140 -20.14 -3.95 -42.75
CA GLY A 1140 -19.92 -4.26 -44.16
C GLY A 1140 -21.20 -4.70 -44.87
N VAL A 1141 -21.98 -5.61 -44.26
CA VAL A 1141 -23.29 -6.05 -44.80
C VAL A 1141 -24.27 -4.88 -44.93
N LEU A 1142 -24.28 -3.97 -43.94
CA LEU A 1142 -25.14 -2.79 -43.97
C LEU A 1142 -24.75 -1.84 -45.12
N PHE A 1143 -23.45 -1.60 -45.31
CA PHE A 1143 -22.96 -0.79 -46.44
C PHE A 1143 -23.29 -1.39 -47.81
N VAL A 1144 -23.31 -2.72 -47.96
CA VAL A 1144 -23.82 -3.36 -49.18
C VAL A 1144 -25.29 -3.01 -49.42
N ARG A 1145 -26.13 -2.99 -48.37
CA ARG A 1145 -27.55 -2.59 -48.48
C ARG A 1145 -27.72 -1.12 -48.84
N GLU A 1146 -26.84 -0.26 -48.35
CA GLU A 1146 -26.78 1.17 -48.68
C GLU A 1146 -26.11 1.46 -50.04
N ARG A 1147 -25.63 0.43 -50.75
CA ARG A 1147 -24.87 0.52 -52.01
C ARG A 1147 -23.50 1.24 -51.88
N ARG A 1148 -22.95 1.31 -50.67
CA ARG A 1148 -21.60 1.82 -50.36
C ARG A 1148 -20.56 0.71 -50.51
N ASN A 1149 -20.41 0.19 -51.73
CA ASN A 1149 -19.67 -1.05 -51.99
C ASN A 1149 -18.17 -0.96 -51.66
N SER A 1150 -17.52 0.20 -51.86
CA SER A 1150 -16.11 0.42 -51.50
C SER A 1150 -15.88 0.30 -50.00
N ASP A 1151 -16.77 0.89 -49.20
CA ASP A 1151 -16.67 0.90 -47.75
C ASP A 1151 -16.94 -0.50 -47.20
N ALA A 1152 -17.91 -1.22 -47.77
CA ALA A 1152 -18.18 -2.62 -47.43
C ALA A 1152 -16.96 -3.52 -47.67
N GLU A 1153 -16.30 -3.38 -48.81
CA GLU A 1153 -15.07 -4.12 -49.15
C GLU A 1153 -13.96 -3.85 -48.12
N GLU A 1154 -13.74 -2.59 -47.75
CA GLU A 1154 -12.74 -2.23 -46.73
C GLU A 1154 -13.05 -2.85 -45.37
N ARG A 1155 -14.32 -2.81 -44.93
CA ARG A 1155 -14.71 -3.38 -43.63
C ARG A 1155 -14.53 -4.89 -43.59
N PHE A 1156 -14.92 -5.63 -44.64
CA PHE A 1156 -14.69 -7.07 -44.70
C PHE A 1156 -13.20 -7.42 -44.72
N LYS A 1157 -12.38 -6.70 -45.51
CA LYS A 1157 -10.91 -6.90 -45.52
C LYS A 1157 -10.28 -6.61 -44.16
N THR A 1158 -10.75 -5.57 -43.47
CA THR A 1158 -10.29 -5.26 -42.11
C THR A 1158 -10.68 -6.37 -41.14
N CYS A 1159 -11.93 -6.85 -41.19
CA CYS A 1159 -12.41 -7.99 -40.40
C CYS A 1159 -11.52 -9.22 -40.59
N ILE A 1160 -11.22 -9.58 -41.84
CA ILE A 1160 -10.33 -10.71 -42.19
C ILE A 1160 -8.92 -10.50 -41.63
N ARG A 1161 -8.38 -9.28 -41.66
CA ARG A 1161 -7.04 -8.97 -41.14
C ARG A 1161 -6.97 -9.09 -39.62
N VAL A 1162 -7.99 -8.60 -38.90
CA VAL A 1162 -8.01 -8.62 -37.42
C VAL A 1162 -8.50 -9.95 -36.85
N ALA A 1163 -9.34 -10.68 -37.58
CA ALA A 1163 -9.89 -11.98 -37.21
C ALA A 1163 -9.87 -12.97 -38.40
N PRO A 1164 -8.69 -13.54 -38.74
CA PRO A 1164 -8.54 -14.44 -39.89
C PRO A 1164 -9.37 -15.74 -39.83
N ASN A 1165 -9.83 -16.12 -38.64
CA ASN A 1165 -10.67 -17.31 -38.44
C ASN A 1165 -12.17 -17.01 -38.58
N PHE A 1166 -12.57 -15.74 -38.78
CA PHE A 1166 -13.97 -15.33 -38.91
C PHE A 1166 -14.47 -15.54 -40.34
N ASP A 1167 -15.01 -16.74 -40.59
CA ASP A 1167 -15.46 -17.23 -41.89
C ASP A 1167 -16.46 -16.32 -42.62
N GLN A 1168 -17.41 -15.74 -41.88
CA GLN A 1168 -18.52 -14.96 -42.44
C GLN A 1168 -18.06 -13.72 -43.20
N ALA A 1169 -16.94 -13.10 -42.82
CA ALA A 1169 -16.38 -11.95 -43.53
C ALA A 1169 -15.83 -12.34 -44.92
N TYR A 1170 -15.21 -13.53 -45.04
CA TYR A 1170 -14.78 -14.06 -46.33
C TYR A 1170 -15.97 -14.37 -47.25
N LEU A 1171 -17.01 -15.01 -46.71
CA LEU A 1171 -18.22 -15.33 -47.48
C LEU A 1171 -18.94 -14.06 -47.96
N ASN A 1172 -19.09 -13.06 -47.10
CA ASN A 1172 -19.75 -11.81 -47.46
C ASN A 1172 -18.92 -10.98 -48.45
N LEU A 1173 -17.59 -10.97 -48.32
CA LEU A 1173 -16.71 -10.33 -49.30
C LEU A 1173 -16.77 -11.03 -50.67
N ALA A 1174 -16.78 -12.37 -50.69
CA ALA A 1174 -16.94 -13.13 -51.92
C ALA A 1174 -18.28 -12.81 -52.60
N ARG A 1175 -19.38 -12.77 -51.83
CA ARG A 1175 -20.72 -12.39 -52.34
C ARG A 1175 -20.75 -10.96 -52.87
N LEU A 1176 -20.08 -10.01 -52.21
CA LEU A 1176 -19.95 -8.64 -52.70
C LEU A 1176 -19.24 -8.60 -54.06
N TYR A 1177 -18.13 -9.33 -54.22
CA TYR A 1177 -17.44 -9.42 -55.51
C TYR A 1177 -18.29 -10.07 -56.60
N VAL A 1178 -19.15 -11.03 -56.26
CA VAL A 1178 -20.13 -11.59 -57.21
C VAL A 1178 -21.15 -10.54 -57.63
N ILE A 1179 -21.66 -9.73 -56.71
CA ILE A 1179 -22.58 -8.61 -57.00
C ILE A 1179 -21.91 -7.57 -57.91
N LEU A 1180 -20.61 -7.36 -57.77
CA LEU A 1180 -19.80 -6.44 -58.58
C LEU A 1180 -19.27 -7.05 -59.89
N GLU A 1181 -19.66 -8.28 -60.23
CA GLU A 1181 -19.20 -9.05 -61.40
C GLU A 1181 -17.68 -9.37 -61.42
N GLU A 1182 -16.99 -9.24 -60.28
CA GLU A 1182 -15.55 -9.49 -60.12
C GLU A 1182 -15.26 -10.96 -59.71
N LYS A 1183 -15.69 -11.91 -60.55
CA LYS A 1183 -15.63 -13.36 -60.24
C LYS A 1183 -14.25 -13.89 -59.82
N GLN A 1184 -13.17 -13.34 -60.37
CA GLN A 1184 -11.81 -13.77 -60.04
C GLN A 1184 -11.44 -13.43 -58.59
N LYS A 1185 -11.79 -12.23 -58.11
CA LYS A 1185 -11.55 -11.83 -56.71
C LYS A 1185 -12.39 -12.65 -55.73
N ALA A 1186 -13.64 -12.97 -56.11
CA ALA A 1186 -14.49 -13.86 -55.31
C ALA A 1186 -13.86 -15.25 -55.10
N LYS A 1187 -13.25 -15.84 -56.16
CA LYS A 1187 -12.52 -17.10 -56.07
C LYS A 1187 -11.31 -17.02 -55.14
N GLU A 1188 -10.52 -15.95 -55.26
CA GLU A 1188 -9.33 -15.73 -54.43
C GLU A 1188 -9.66 -15.65 -52.94
N VAL A 1189 -10.73 -14.94 -52.57
CA VAL A 1189 -11.18 -14.83 -51.17
C VAL A 1189 -11.65 -16.18 -50.62
N LEU A 1190 -12.42 -16.95 -51.40
CA LEU A 1190 -12.90 -18.27 -50.98
C LEU A 1190 -11.74 -19.27 -50.85
N LEU A 1191 -10.74 -19.21 -51.72
CA LEU A 1191 -9.52 -20.02 -51.60
C LEU A 1191 -8.71 -19.63 -50.35
N ALA A 1192 -8.64 -18.34 -50.02
CA ALA A 1192 -7.99 -17.88 -48.79
C ALA A 1192 -8.71 -18.41 -47.53
N LEU A 1193 -10.05 -18.44 -47.52
CA LEU A 1193 -10.81 -19.08 -46.43
C LEU A 1193 -10.51 -20.59 -46.36
N LEU A 1194 -10.46 -21.29 -47.48
CA LEU A 1194 -10.14 -22.72 -47.51
C LEU A 1194 -8.70 -23.03 -47.12
N GLN A 1195 -7.76 -22.10 -47.29
CA GLN A 1195 -6.40 -22.25 -46.78
C GLN A 1195 -6.38 -22.22 -45.24
N GLN A 1196 -7.22 -21.40 -44.61
CA GLN A 1196 -7.37 -21.34 -43.16
C GLN A 1196 -8.25 -22.48 -42.62
N GLN A 1197 -9.31 -22.83 -43.35
CA GLN A 1197 -10.32 -23.82 -42.98
C GLN A 1197 -10.59 -24.80 -44.14
N PRO A 1198 -9.73 -25.82 -44.34
CA PRO A 1198 -9.80 -26.71 -45.51
C PRO A 1198 -11.11 -27.48 -45.68
N GLN A 1199 -11.86 -27.69 -44.60
CA GLN A 1199 -13.11 -28.45 -44.59
C GLN A 1199 -14.37 -27.56 -44.64
N HIS A 1200 -14.23 -26.27 -44.94
CA HIS A 1200 -15.34 -25.33 -44.88
C HIS A 1200 -16.36 -25.54 -46.04
N LYS A 1201 -17.43 -26.29 -45.75
CA LYS A 1201 -18.41 -26.79 -46.74
C LYS A 1201 -19.09 -25.71 -47.58
N VAL A 1202 -19.41 -24.55 -46.98
CA VAL A 1202 -20.10 -23.45 -47.69
C VAL A 1202 -19.16 -22.80 -48.70
N ALA A 1203 -17.89 -22.64 -48.34
CA ALA A 1203 -16.89 -22.02 -49.22
C ALA A 1203 -16.55 -22.92 -50.42
N GLN A 1204 -16.48 -24.24 -50.22
CA GLN A 1204 -16.32 -25.22 -51.31
C GLN A 1204 -17.49 -25.13 -52.31
N LYS A 1205 -18.72 -25.09 -51.80
CA LYS A 1205 -19.93 -24.97 -52.63
C LYS A 1205 -20.02 -23.64 -53.38
N GLU A 1206 -19.73 -22.51 -52.71
CA GLU A 1206 -19.73 -21.19 -53.36
C GLU A 1206 -18.62 -21.09 -54.42
N LEU A 1207 -17.46 -21.72 -54.19
CA LEU A 1207 -16.36 -21.77 -55.16
C LEU A 1207 -16.71 -22.60 -56.40
N GLU A 1208 -17.42 -23.72 -56.25
CA GLU A 1208 -17.94 -24.53 -57.36
C GLU A 1208 -18.97 -23.77 -58.20
N MET A 1209 -19.85 -22.98 -57.58
CA MET A 1209 -20.83 -22.14 -58.29
C MET A 1209 -20.20 -20.98 -59.08
N LEU A 1210 -18.92 -20.66 -58.84
CA LEU A 1210 -18.17 -19.62 -59.54
C LEU A 1210 -17.29 -20.16 -60.69
N GLN A 1211 -17.17 -21.48 -60.82
CA GLN A 1211 -16.55 -22.14 -61.99
C GLN A 1211 -17.44 -21.97 -63.22
#